data_AF-A0A1F5SGE1-F1
#
_entry.id   AF-A0A1F5SGE1-F1
#
_cell.length_a   1.000
_cell.length_b   1.000
_cell.length_c   1.000
_cell.angle_alpha   90.00
_cell.angle_beta   90.00
_cell.angle_gamma   90.00
#
_symmetry.space_group_name_H-M   'P 1'
#
loop_
_entity.id
_entity.type
_entity.pdbx_description
1 polymer ?
#
loop_
_entity_poly.entity_id
_entity_poly.type
_entity_poly.pdbx_seq_one_letter_code
_entity_poly.pdbx_strand_id
1 'polypeptide(L)'
;MEKTINITLGGFVFILEEDAYKKLDAYLESIKRHYRAPAEEKEIIDDIESSIAEKFNTRIDARKRVITLTDVEEIIAIMGTVEEIAKEEEADPSDGDKTGDDPADETAKKRLYRNSDDIVVAGVCSGLGAYFGIDPVFIRLLFVIFTFFNGIGLLAYIVLWMIMPKAVTGAQKLEMRGRPVNLSEIQEAVKKKSKTIGREGREALSRLKNNRVWYRILNFPVRVIERIFYFFKKSAGFVFPVLSIFLGVIFLLSTLAAILGLTIALGAMVLHIGSPFIHSDVPLKELSSNPFYYLAALSVYFTVFVPLVFLSFLGITMIRRKNAFAPIASGILVGIWMLAVVGAVIAAGDLVPRFRVWVEDTAARETESRTFDYRDFSKLYLGGNQKIKIRPGNEFSITLTGRRSDLDRLNFNAEEGQLQITQKRRNDPGLCFFCFERDIEGEIIMPRLESFVGINRVQADIADFTDDLYVSLGEAAEARIELEGRNLTGVLSGVSSRLELIGEADVLDIKMDGGARLETKDIRADRIDIAQSSWSRSELTGVVREFKADLENGSRLSAFALSADKARTRASDYSRAEVWGVSSLEIISRDQAEVIYRGQPEIIIKKAEDASRIDEWEDNSDWPEEEEFETDDMPDEAEMIPPPAPIEPYLPEVTAP
;
A
#
# COMPACT_ATOMS: atom_id res chain seq x y z
N MET A 1 -36.97 -38.72 -23.50
CA MET A 1 -35.95 -38.03 -22.69
C MET A 1 -35.80 -38.84 -21.43
N GLU A 2 -34.68 -39.54 -21.29
CA GLU A 2 -34.27 -40.16 -20.02
C GLU A 2 -34.18 -39.06 -18.96
N LYS A 3 -34.61 -39.34 -17.72
CA LYS A 3 -34.43 -38.38 -16.62
C LYS A 3 -32.95 -38.32 -16.26
N THR A 4 -32.45 -37.15 -15.91
CA THR A 4 -31.05 -36.97 -15.47
C THR A 4 -30.97 -36.64 -13.98
N ILE A 5 -29.88 -37.07 -13.35
CA ILE A 5 -29.62 -36.94 -11.92
C ILE A 5 -28.21 -36.34 -11.73
N ASN A 6 -28.10 -35.33 -10.87
CA ASN A 6 -26.82 -34.74 -10.50
C ASN A 6 -26.27 -35.45 -9.26
N ILE A 7 -25.04 -35.93 -9.35
CA ILE A 7 -24.33 -36.57 -8.22
C ILE A 7 -22.98 -35.93 -7.98
N THR A 8 -22.44 -36.12 -6.78
CA THR A 8 -21.08 -35.70 -6.43
C THR A 8 -20.21 -36.93 -6.18
N LEU A 9 -19.10 -37.06 -6.90
CA LEU A 9 -18.12 -38.15 -6.77
C LEU A 9 -16.73 -37.56 -6.60
N GLY A 10 -16.01 -37.94 -5.54
CA GLY A 10 -14.65 -37.45 -5.29
C GLY A 10 -14.53 -35.92 -5.22
N GLY A 11 -15.62 -35.22 -4.86
CA GLY A 11 -15.69 -33.75 -4.83
C GLY A 11 -16.06 -33.06 -6.16
N PHE A 12 -16.34 -33.82 -7.24
CA PHE A 12 -16.75 -33.30 -8.55
C PHE A 12 -18.24 -33.58 -8.81
N VAL A 13 -18.93 -32.66 -9.50
CA VAL A 13 -20.35 -32.79 -9.83
C VAL A 13 -20.52 -33.35 -11.25
N PHE A 14 -21.28 -34.43 -11.39
CA PHE A 14 -21.58 -35.09 -12.66
C PHE A 14 -23.09 -35.20 -12.89
N ILE A 15 -23.50 -35.18 -14.17
CA ILE A 15 -24.89 -35.35 -14.60
C ILE A 15 -25.01 -36.72 -15.27
N LEU A 16 -25.80 -37.62 -14.70
CA LEU A 16 -26.00 -38.99 -15.18
C LEU A 16 -27.45 -39.19 -15.66
N GLU A 17 -27.66 -40.09 -16.61
CA GLU A 17 -28.98 -40.64 -16.89
C GLU A 17 -29.49 -41.50 -15.70
N GLU A 18 -30.81 -41.62 -15.54
CA GLU A 18 -31.43 -42.29 -14.39
C GLU A 18 -31.03 -43.76 -14.27
N ASP A 19 -30.87 -44.45 -15.40
CA ASP A 19 -30.38 -45.83 -15.48
C ASP A 19 -28.87 -45.94 -15.18
N ALA A 20 -28.07 -45.01 -15.68
CA ALA A 20 -26.64 -44.89 -15.39
C ALA A 20 -26.39 -44.66 -13.89
N TYR A 21 -27.18 -43.77 -13.27
CA TYR A 21 -27.14 -43.52 -11.83
C TYR A 21 -27.48 -44.78 -11.03
N LYS A 22 -28.59 -45.47 -11.35
CA LYS A 22 -28.98 -46.70 -10.65
C LYS A 22 -27.90 -47.77 -10.73
N LYS A 23 -27.22 -47.90 -11.88
CA LYS A 23 -26.13 -48.86 -12.07
C LYS A 23 -24.89 -48.50 -11.24
N LEU A 24 -24.48 -47.24 -11.26
CA LEU A 24 -23.33 -46.77 -10.49
C LEU A 24 -23.57 -46.82 -8.98
N ASP A 25 -24.77 -46.44 -8.54
CA ASP A 25 -25.19 -46.48 -7.14
C ASP A 25 -25.19 -47.93 -6.61
N ALA A 26 -25.77 -48.87 -7.39
CA ALA A 26 -25.73 -50.28 -7.05
C ALA A 26 -24.29 -50.84 -6.95
N TYR A 27 -23.39 -50.38 -7.83
CA TYR A 27 -21.98 -50.76 -7.79
C TYR A 27 -21.27 -50.20 -6.54
N LEU A 28 -21.41 -48.91 -6.24
CA LEU A 28 -20.83 -48.31 -5.02
C LEU A 28 -21.43 -48.93 -3.74
N GLU A 29 -22.71 -49.26 -3.73
CA GLU A 29 -23.34 -50.00 -2.63
C GLU A 29 -22.79 -51.43 -2.47
N SER A 30 -22.48 -52.13 -3.56
CA SER A 30 -21.88 -53.47 -3.49
C SER A 30 -20.48 -53.42 -2.84
N ILE A 31 -19.71 -52.38 -3.14
CA ILE A 31 -18.41 -52.10 -2.54
C ILE A 31 -18.59 -51.81 -1.05
N LYS A 32 -19.48 -50.86 -0.70
CA LYS A 32 -19.81 -50.52 0.71
C LYS A 32 -20.21 -51.74 1.53
N ARG A 33 -21.04 -52.63 0.99
CA ARG A 33 -21.50 -53.84 1.69
C ARG A 33 -20.39 -54.87 1.94
N HIS A 34 -19.35 -54.88 1.10
CA HIS A 34 -18.23 -55.79 1.24
C HIS A 34 -17.27 -55.38 2.36
N TYR A 35 -16.99 -54.08 2.53
CA TYR A 35 -16.06 -53.58 3.54
C TYR A 35 -16.80 -53.22 4.85
N ARG A 36 -16.59 -53.96 5.95
CA ARG A 36 -17.35 -53.81 7.23
C ARG A 36 -16.62 -53.04 8.36
N ALA A 37 -15.39 -52.56 8.13
CA ALA A 37 -14.56 -51.92 9.15
C ALA A 37 -14.58 -50.37 9.01
N PRO A 38 -15.08 -49.59 9.99
CA PRO A 38 -15.44 -48.17 9.79
C PRO A 38 -14.30 -47.24 9.35
N ALA A 39 -13.05 -47.56 9.71
CA ALA A 39 -11.89 -46.72 9.42
C ALA A 39 -11.20 -47.06 8.10
N GLU A 40 -11.24 -48.33 7.67
CA GLU A 40 -10.69 -48.78 6.38
C GLU A 40 -11.71 -48.59 5.26
N GLU A 41 -13.00 -48.79 5.55
CA GLU A 41 -14.12 -48.62 4.63
C GLU A 41 -14.17 -47.20 4.03
N LYS A 42 -14.02 -46.17 4.87
CA LYS A 42 -14.09 -44.78 4.40
C LYS A 42 -12.94 -44.39 3.46
N GLU A 43 -11.70 -44.74 3.80
CA GLU A 43 -10.52 -44.41 2.97
C GLU A 43 -10.59 -45.12 1.61
N ILE A 44 -11.02 -46.39 1.61
CA ILE A 44 -11.14 -47.20 0.38
C ILE A 44 -12.22 -46.61 -0.53
N ILE A 45 -13.40 -46.29 0.00
CA ILE A 45 -14.50 -45.72 -0.79
C ILE A 45 -14.13 -44.34 -1.35
N ASP A 46 -13.54 -43.45 -0.54
CA ASP A 46 -13.14 -42.11 -0.96
C ASP A 46 -12.12 -42.17 -2.13
N ASP A 47 -11.17 -43.12 -2.08
CA ASP A 47 -10.17 -43.34 -3.14
C ASP A 47 -10.80 -43.92 -4.43
N ILE A 48 -11.77 -44.84 -4.29
CA ILE A 48 -12.51 -45.42 -5.42
C ILE A 48 -13.36 -44.36 -6.11
N GLU A 49 -14.14 -43.58 -5.35
CA GLU A 49 -14.97 -42.50 -5.89
C GLU A 49 -14.14 -41.43 -6.59
N SER A 50 -12.98 -41.08 -6.02
CA SER A 50 -12.02 -40.15 -6.64
C SER A 50 -11.44 -40.70 -7.95
N SER A 51 -11.11 -41.99 -7.99
CA SER A 51 -10.60 -42.64 -9.21
C SER A 51 -11.66 -42.70 -10.31
N ILE A 52 -12.91 -43.03 -9.96
CA ILE A 52 -14.05 -43.04 -10.89
C ILE A 52 -14.29 -41.64 -11.47
N ALA A 53 -14.28 -40.60 -10.62
CA ALA A 53 -14.43 -39.21 -11.05
C ALA A 53 -13.34 -38.78 -12.05
N GLU A 54 -12.09 -39.16 -11.82
CA GLU A 54 -10.98 -38.84 -12.73
C GLU A 54 -11.11 -39.56 -14.09
N LYS A 55 -11.55 -40.82 -14.10
CA LYS A 55 -11.77 -41.58 -15.34
C LYS A 55 -12.94 -41.01 -16.15
N PHE A 56 -14.03 -40.59 -15.49
CA PHE A 56 -15.11 -39.85 -16.15
C PHE A 56 -14.58 -38.56 -16.80
N ASN A 57 -13.83 -37.74 -16.08
CA ASN A 57 -13.25 -36.50 -16.63
C ASN A 57 -12.28 -36.72 -17.80
N THR A 58 -11.60 -37.86 -17.86
CA THR A 58 -10.61 -38.14 -18.92
C THR A 58 -11.26 -38.65 -20.22
N ARG A 59 -12.37 -39.40 -20.12
CA ARG A 59 -13.06 -39.98 -21.29
C ARG A 59 -14.22 -39.12 -21.82
N ILE A 60 -14.79 -38.24 -21.01
CA ILE A 60 -15.89 -37.38 -21.42
C ILE A 60 -15.32 -36.12 -22.06
N ASP A 61 -15.37 -36.07 -23.40
CA ASP A 61 -15.02 -34.88 -24.17
C ASP A 61 -15.91 -33.69 -23.75
N ALA A 62 -15.36 -32.48 -23.66
CA ALA A 62 -16.01 -31.30 -23.04
C ALA A 62 -17.37 -30.87 -23.68
N ARG A 63 -17.78 -31.53 -24.77
CA ARG A 63 -19.08 -31.33 -25.45
C ARG A 63 -20.17 -32.33 -25.06
N LYS A 64 -19.86 -33.47 -24.41
CA LYS A 64 -20.85 -34.46 -23.93
C LYS A 64 -21.11 -34.19 -22.44
N ARG A 65 -22.21 -33.52 -22.10
CA ARG A 65 -22.51 -33.10 -20.70
C ARG A 65 -23.22 -34.14 -19.84
N VAL A 66 -23.63 -35.28 -20.39
CA VAL A 66 -24.41 -36.30 -19.69
C VAL A 66 -23.73 -37.66 -19.83
N ILE A 67 -23.54 -38.33 -18.70
CA ILE A 67 -22.98 -39.68 -18.59
C ILE A 67 -24.09 -40.69 -18.82
N THR A 68 -23.89 -41.55 -19.82
CA THR A 68 -24.84 -42.60 -20.22
C THR A 68 -24.54 -43.93 -19.53
N LEU A 69 -25.48 -44.88 -19.60
CA LEU A 69 -25.29 -46.21 -19.02
C LEU A 69 -24.03 -46.91 -19.56
N THR A 70 -23.74 -46.78 -20.85
CA THR A 70 -22.55 -47.36 -21.49
C THR A 70 -21.25 -46.80 -20.90
N ASP A 71 -21.22 -45.50 -20.59
CA ASP A 71 -20.03 -44.85 -20.00
C ASP A 71 -19.75 -45.39 -18.59
N VAL A 72 -20.81 -45.69 -17.80
CA VAL A 72 -20.70 -46.30 -16.47
C VAL A 72 -20.22 -47.75 -16.56
N GLU A 73 -20.76 -48.53 -17.50
CA GLU A 73 -20.37 -49.94 -17.69
C GLU A 73 -18.89 -50.08 -18.11
N GLU A 74 -18.39 -49.19 -18.96
CA GLU A 74 -16.97 -49.16 -19.34
C GLU A 74 -16.05 -48.85 -18.14
N ILE A 75 -16.43 -47.91 -17.27
CA ILE A 75 -15.62 -47.59 -16.09
C ILE A 75 -15.65 -48.72 -15.08
N ILE A 76 -16.81 -49.35 -14.85
CA ILE A 76 -16.92 -50.52 -13.97
C ILE A 76 -16.02 -51.65 -14.51
N ALA A 77 -15.97 -51.87 -15.82
CA ALA A 77 -15.09 -52.87 -16.42
C ALA A 77 -13.59 -52.59 -16.18
N ILE A 78 -13.18 -51.31 -16.13
CA ILE A 78 -11.78 -50.92 -15.84
C ILE A 78 -11.46 -51.04 -14.34
N MET A 79 -12.43 -50.69 -13.49
CA MET A 79 -12.26 -50.75 -12.04
C MET A 79 -12.28 -52.18 -11.50
N GLY A 80 -13.01 -53.09 -12.17
CA GLY A 80 -13.27 -54.47 -11.74
C GLY A 80 -14.50 -54.57 -10.82
N THR A 81 -15.09 -55.77 -10.71
CA THR A 81 -16.27 -56.01 -9.86
C THR A 81 -15.91 -56.66 -8.51
N VAL A 82 -16.77 -56.49 -7.50
CA VAL A 82 -16.56 -57.07 -6.17
C VAL A 82 -16.55 -58.61 -6.23
N GLU A 83 -17.34 -59.21 -7.12
CA GLU A 83 -17.34 -60.66 -7.33
C GLU A 83 -16.04 -61.20 -7.97
N GLU A 84 -15.34 -60.40 -8.77
CA GLU A 84 -14.04 -60.75 -9.35
C GLU A 84 -12.93 -60.73 -8.30
N ILE A 85 -12.96 -59.73 -7.40
CA ILE A 85 -12.00 -59.62 -6.29
C ILE A 85 -12.18 -60.76 -5.30
N ALA A 86 -13.42 -61.11 -4.96
CA ALA A 86 -13.70 -62.24 -4.07
C ALA A 86 -13.18 -63.57 -4.64
N LYS A 87 -13.16 -63.73 -5.97
CA LYS A 87 -12.59 -64.90 -6.64
C LYS A 87 -11.05 -64.88 -6.67
N GLU A 88 -10.44 -63.71 -6.82
CA GLU A 88 -8.99 -63.54 -6.74
C GLU A 88 -8.46 -63.76 -5.30
N GLU A 89 -9.26 -63.47 -4.27
CA GLU A 89 -8.91 -63.70 -2.86
C GLU A 89 -8.92 -65.19 -2.43
N GLU A 90 -9.72 -66.05 -3.07
CA GLU A 90 -9.77 -67.49 -2.80
C GLU A 90 -8.65 -68.28 -3.51
N ALA A 91 -7.97 -67.67 -4.48
CA ALA A 91 -6.75 -68.21 -5.07
C ALA A 91 -5.57 -67.91 -4.14
N ASP A 92 -5.07 -68.94 -3.45
CA ASP A 92 -3.92 -68.84 -2.54
C ASP A 92 -2.70 -68.21 -3.25
N PRO A 93 -2.17 -67.08 -2.77
CA PRO A 93 -0.97 -66.44 -3.32
C PRO A 93 0.33 -67.00 -2.72
N SER A 94 0.30 -68.24 -2.20
CA SER A 94 1.52 -68.90 -1.76
C SER A 94 2.24 -69.54 -2.96
N ASP A 95 3.33 -68.87 -3.35
CA ASP A 95 4.36 -69.26 -4.32
C ASP A 95 4.17 -68.77 -5.77
N GLY A 96 4.98 -67.77 -6.14
CA GLY A 96 5.02 -67.23 -7.50
C GLY A 96 5.66 -65.86 -7.59
N ASP A 97 7.00 -65.81 -7.66
CA ASP A 97 7.72 -64.70 -8.28
C ASP A 97 7.26 -64.60 -9.75
N LYS A 98 6.36 -63.67 -10.05
CA LYS A 98 5.89 -63.41 -11.42
C LYS A 98 6.94 -62.60 -12.17
N THR A 99 8.01 -63.27 -12.59
CA THR A 99 8.77 -62.88 -13.77
C THR A 99 8.17 -63.61 -14.97
N GLY A 100 7.33 -62.93 -15.75
CA GLY A 100 6.66 -63.53 -16.90
C GLY A 100 5.84 -62.52 -17.68
N ASP A 101 6.38 -62.20 -18.86
CA ASP A 101 5.76 -61.54 -20.01
C ASP A 101 4.31 -62.01 -20.23
N ASP A 102 3.31 -61.12 -20.06
CA ASP A 102 1.93 -61.34 -20.50
C ASP A 102 1.45 -60.07 -21.23
N PRO A 103 0.81 -60.17 -22.40
CA PRO A 103 0.66 -59.07 -23.33
C PRO A 103 -0.61 -58.27 -23.03
N ALA A 104 -0.57 -57.44 -21.99
CA ALA A 104 -1.55 -56.37 -21.76
C ALA A 104 -1.06 -55.33 -20.73
N ASP A 105 0.25 -55.03 -20.66
CA ASP A 105 0.73 -53.90 -19.84
C ASP A 105 0.57 -52.59 -20.62
N GLU A 106 -0.64 -52.04 -20.64
CA GLU A 106 -0.77 -50.59 -20.82
C GLU A 106 -0.08 -49.94 -19.62
N THR A 107 1.22 -49.65 -19.73
CA THR A 107 1.99 -48.98 -18.69
C THR A 107 1.26 -47.70 -18.28
N ALA A 108 0.60 -47.73 -17.11
CA ALA A 108 -0.17 -46.60 -16.61
C ALA A 108 0.75 -45.37 -16.55
N LYS A 109 0.29 -44.25 -17.11
CA LYS A 109 1.09 -43.04 -17.27
C LYS A 109 1.60 -42.53 -15.92
N LYS A 110 2.90 -42.68 -15.65
CA LYS A 110 3.53 -42.20 -14.42
C LYS A 110 3.40 -40.68 -14.29
N ARG A 111 3.06 -40.21 -13.10
CA ARG A 111 2.97 -38.79 -12.76
C ARG A 111 3.87 -38.47 -11.57
N LEU A 112 4.52 -37.30 -11.62
CA LEU A 112 5.48 -36.90 -10.59
C LEU A 112 4.75 -36.23 -9.42
N TYR A 113 4.78 -36.89 -8.26
CA TYR A 113 4.22 -36.38 -7.02
C TYR A 113 5.25 -36.35 -5.90
N ARG A 114 5.05 -35.45 -4.93
CA ARG A 114 5.77 -35.49 -3.64
C ARG A 114 5.14 -36.57 -2.75
N ASN A 115 5.97 -37.45 -2.19
CA ASN A 115 5.51 -38.58 -1.40
C ASN A 115 5.22 -38.14 0.05
N SER A 116 4.02 -38.45 0.55
CA SER A 116 3.55 -38.09 1.89
C SER A 116 3.83 -39.13 2.97
N ASP A 117 4.20 -40.36 2.61
CA ASP A 117 4.39 -41.46 3.57
C ASP A 117 5.85 -41.59 4.08
N ASP A 118 6.84 -41.12 3.30
CA ASP A 118 8.27 -41.09 3.68
C ASP A 118 8.80 -39.64 3.63
N ILE A 119 8.42 -38.84 4.64
CA ILE A 119 8.79 -37.42 4.77
C ILE A 119 9.96 -37.26 5.74
N VAL A 120 11.09 -36.77 5.22
CA VAL A 120 12.18 -36.22 6.06
C VAL A 120 12.18 -34.70 6.00
N VAL A 121 12.17 -34.17 4.77
CA VAL A 121 11.91 -32.76 4.45
C VAL A 121 10.99 -32.80 3.25
N ALA A 122 9.79 -32.21 3.37
CA ALA A 122 8.80 -31.94 2.31
C ALA A 122 8.41 -33.05 1.29
N GLY A 123 8.94 -34.28 1.37
CA GLY A 123 8.57 -35.42 0.51
C GLY A 123 9.14 -35.40 -0.92
N VAL A 124 10.04 -34.46 -1.25
CA VAL A 124 10.56 -34.26 -2.63
C VAL A 124 11.46 -35.42 -3.07
N CYS A 125 12.47 -35.78 -2.28
CA CYS A 125 13.39 -36.86 -2.65
C CYS A 125 12.71 -38.23 -2.69
N SER A 126 11.74 -38.48 -1.80
CA SER A 126 10.97 -39.73 -1.78
C SER A 126 9.95 -39.80 -2.92
N GLY A 127 9.42 -38.65 -3.35
CA GLY A 127 8.62 -38.53 -4.57
C GLY A 127 9.41 -38.83 -5.84
N LEU A 128 10.57 -38.20 -6.00
CA LEU A 128 11.50 -38.49 -7.10
C LEU A 128 11.95 -39.96 -7.09
N GLY A 129 12.23 -40.53 -5.92
CA GLY A 129 12.63 -41.93 -5.79
C GLY A 129 11.56 -42.91 -6.25
N ALA A 130 10.30 -42.65 -5.89
CA ALA A 130 9.18 -43.48 -6.34
C ALA A 130 8.91 -43.36 -7.85
N TYR A 131 9.07 -42.16 -8.43
CA TYR A 131 8.89 -41.94 -9.86
C TYR A 131 9.98 -42.62 -10.70
N PHE A 132 11.25 -42.48 -10.28
CA PHE A 132 12.41 -43.04 -10.99
C PHE A 132 12.76 -44.49 -10.60
N GLY A 133 12.12 -45.06 -9.57
CA GLY A 133 12.46 -46.38 -9.05
C GLY A 133 13.82 -46.44 -8.33
N ILE A 134 14.32 -45.30 -7.86
CA ILE A 134 15.62 -45.16 -7.18
C ILE A 134 15.38 -45.00 -5.68
N ASP A 135 16.21 -45.64 -4.84
CA ASP A 135 16.14 -45.44 -3.39
C ASP A 135 16.31 -43.94 -3.05
N PRO A 136 15.35 -43.32 -2.31
CA PRO A 136 15.39 -41.90 -1.91
C PRO A 136 16.69 -41.47 -1.23
N VAL A 137 17.42 -42.41 -0.62
CA VAL A 137 18.73 -42.17 0.00
C VAL A 137 19.75 -41.64 -0.99
N PHE A 138 19.82 -42.18 -2.21
CA PHE A 138 20.76 -41.72 -3.24
C PHE A 138 20.41 -40.32 -3.73
N ILE A 139 19.11 -40.04 -3.90
CA ILE A 139 18.61 -38.73 -4.32
C ILE A 139 18.92 -37.66 -3.25
N ARG A 140 18.77 -38.01 -1.96
CA ARG A 140 19.15 -37.13 -0.84
C ARG A 140 20.66 -36.82 -0.87
N LEU A 141 21.51 -37.82 -1.08
CA LEU A 141 22.95 -37.62 -1.16
C LEU A 141 23.33 -36.70 -2.32
N LEU A 142 22.66 -36.85 -3.47
CA LEU A 142 22.85 -36.02 -4.65
C LEU A 142 22.55 -34.54 -4.35
N PHE A 143 21.41 -34.22 -3.74
CA PHE A 143 21.06 -32.85 -3.36
C PHE A 143 22.06 -32.25 -2.35
N VAL A 144 22.54 -33.04 -1.40
CA VAL A 144 23.55 -32.59 -0.43
C VAL A 144 24.86 -32.24 -1.14
N ILE A 145 25.33 -33.10 -2.05
CA ILE A 145 26.55 -32.83 -2.82
C ILE A 145 26.39 -31.54 -3.64
N PHE A 146 25.28 -31.39 -4.37
CA PHE A 146 25.03 -30.18 -5.17
C PHE A 146 24.81 -28.91 -4.33
N THR A 147 24.46 -29.04 -3.06
CA THR A 147 24.39 -27.87 -2.16
C THR A 147 25.79 -27.29 -1.91
N PHE A 148 26.85 -28.11 -1.92
CA PHE A 148 28.24 -27.62 -1.81
C PHE A 148 28.77 -26.99 -3.11
N PHE A 149 28.11 -27.22 -4.26
CA PHE A 149 28.39 -26.52 -5.52
C PHE A 149 27.54 -25.24 -5.60
N ASN A 150 27.95 -24.19 -4.89
CA ASN A 150 27.30 -22.86 -4.87
C ASN A 150 25.81 -22.86 -4.43
N GLY A 151 25.37 -23.83 -3.61
CA GLY A 151 23.99 -23.85 -3.11
C GLY A 151 22.93 -24.26 -4.15
N ILE A 152 23.34 -24.68 -5.35
CA ILE A 152 22.44 -25.06 -6.45
C ILE A 152 21.50 -26.20 -6.03
N GLY A 153 22.01 -27.17 -5.26
CA GLY A 153 21.21 -28.27 -4.73
C GLY A 153 20.05 -27.78 -3.84
N LEU A 154 20.27 -26.75 -3.02
CA LEU A 154 19.22 -26.19 -2.17
C LEU A 154 18.17 -25.43 -3.00
N LEU A 155 18.61 -24.66 -3.99
CA LEU A 155 17.71 -23.88 -4.84
C LEU A 155 16.83 -24.81 -5.71
N ALA A 156 17.44 -25.82 -6.34
CA ALA A 156 16.72 -26.84 -7.11
C ALA A 156 15.69 -27.59 -6.25
N TYR A 157 16.04 -27.89 -5.00
CA TYR A 157 15.14 -28.54 -4.06
C TYR A 157 13.89 -27.69 -3.73
N ILE A 158 14.08 -26.38 -3.51
CA ILE A 158 12.99 -25.43 -3.23
C ILE A 158 12.06 -25.30 -4.45
N VAL A 159 12.63 -25.21 -5.66
CA VAL A 159 11.85 -25.14 -6.90
C VAL A 159 11.00 -26.40 -7.10
N LEU A 160 11.60 -27.58 -6.94
CA LEU A 160 10.88 -28.85 -7.03
C LEU A 160 9.79 -28.99 -5.96
N TRP A 161 10.03 -28.48 -4.75
CA TRP A 161 9.01 -28.47 -3.70
C TRP A 161 7.79 -27.62 -4.07
N MET A 162 8.01 -26.46 -4.71
CA MET A 162 6.93 -25.57 -5.13
C MET A 162 6.11 -26.14 -6.30
N ILE A 163 6.78 -26.79 -7.26
CA ILE A 163 6.15 -27.31 -8.48
C ILE A 163 5.49 -28.68 -8.25
N MET A 164 6.07 -29.55 -7.41
CA MET A 164 5.55 -30.91 -7.24
C MET A 164 4.28 -30.96 -6.35
N PRO A 165 3.13 -31.39 -6.88
CA PRO A 165 1.91 -31.58 -6.09
C PRO A 165 2.09 -32.71 -5.07
N LYS A 166 1.29 -32.71 -4.00
CA LYS A 166 1.36 -33.73 -2.94
C LYS A 166 0.44 -34.90 -3.26
N ALA A 167 0.94 -36.14 -3.19
CA ALA A 167 0.09 -37.33 -3.29
C ALA A 167 -0.66 -37.55 -1.97
N VAL A 168 -1.99 -37.44 -2.02
CA VAL A 168 -2.87 -37.56 -0.85
C VAL A 168 -3.66 -38.87 -0.91
N THR A 169 -4.23 -39.21 -2.07
CA THR A 169 -5.04 -40.41 -2.29
C THR A 169 -4.19 -41.64 -2.59
N GLY A 170 -4.71 -42.84 -2.30
CA GLY A 170 -4.06 -44.11 -2.64
C GLY A 170 -3.88 -44.29 -4.14
N ALA A 171 -4.85 -43.82 -4.93
CA ALA A 171 -4.77 -43.77 -6.39
C ALA A 171 -3.54 -42.98 -6.89
N GLN A 172 -3.31 -41.76 -6.39
CA GLN A 172 -2.14 -40.94 -6.76
C GLN A 172 -0.80 -41.61 -6.40
N LYS A 173 -0.80 -42.41 -5.33
CA LYS A 173 0.38 -43.17 -4.89
C LYS A 173 0.65 -44.41 -5.75
N LEU A 174 -0.37 -44.96 -6.40
CA LEU A 174 -0.22 -46.02 -7.41
C LEU A 174 0.27 -45.41 -8.73
N GLU A 175 -0.27 -44.25 -9.13
CA GLU A 175 0.16 -43.52 -10.34
C GLU A 175 1.63 -43.11 -10.30
N MET A 176 2.15 -42.63 -9.16
CA MET A 176 3.57 -42.25 -9.05
C MET A 176 4.50 -43.43 -9.26
N ARG A 177 4.03 -44.66 -9.04
CA ARG A 177 4.77 -45.91 -9.25
C ARG A 177 4.49 -46.56 -10.61
N GLY A 178 3.50 -46.06 -11.35
CA GLY A 178 3.06 -46.60 -12.64
C GLY A 178 2.25 -47.89 -12.53
N ARG A 179 1.57 -48.11 -11.41
CA ARG A 179 0.66 -49.25 -11.20
C ARG A 179 -0.74 -48.88 -11.69
N PRO A 180 -1.50 -49.80 -12.31
CA PRO A 180 -2.87 -49.51 -12.75
C PRO A 180 -3.77 -49.19 -11.54
N VAL A 181 -4.63 -48.18 -11.69
CA VAL A 181 -5.59 -47.79 -10.66
C VAL A 181 -6.89 -48.55 -10.89
N ASN A 182 -6.99 -49.73 -10.27
CA ASN A 182 -8.15 -50.62 -10.22
C ASN A 182 -8.46 -51.03 -8.76
N LEU A 183 -9.59 -51.69 -8.55
CA LEU A 183 -10.12 -51.96 -7.21
C LEU A 183 -9.22 -52.92 -6.41
N SER A 184 -8.59 -53.91 -7.06
CA SER A 184 -7.67 -54.86 -6.40
C SER A 184 -6.35 -54.20 -5.94
N GLU A 185 -5.74 -53.33 -6.75
CA GLU A 185 -4.51 -52.62 -6.38
C GLU A 185 -4.73 -51.54 -5.31
N ILE A 186 -5.86 -50.81 -5.35
CA ILE A 186 -6.23 -49.85 -4.29
C ILE A 186 -6.41 -50.60 -2.97
N GLN A 187 -7.10 -51.75 -2.99
CA GLN A 187 -7.27 -52.60 -1.81
C GLN A 187 -5.94 -53.12 -1.28
N GLU A 188 -5.05 -53.63 -2.14
CA GLU A 188 -3.73 -54.12 -1.72
C GLU A 188 -2.90 -52.99 -1.10
N ALA A 189 -2.91 -51.79 -1.70
CA ALA A 189 -2.20 -50.62 -1.21
C ALA A 189 -2.68 -50.20 0.20
N VAL A 190 -3.99 -50.18 0.44
CA VAL A 190 -4.57 -49.83 1.75
C VAL A 190 -4.33 -50.93 2.79
N LYS A 191 -4.49 -52.21 2.42
CA LYS A 191 -4.23 -53.36 3.30
C LYS A 191 -2.76 -53.44 3.71
N LYS A 192 -1.84 -53.11 2.79
CA LYS A 192 -0.40 -53.01 3.05
C LYS A 192 -0.09 -51.85 4.00
N LYS A 193 -0.70 -50.67 3.80
CA LYS A 193 -0.60 -49.52 4.71
C LYS A 193 -1.06 -49.86 6.14
N SER A 194 -2.20 -50.53 6.30
CA SER A 194 -2.74 -50.97 7.59
C SER A 194 -1.79 -51.95 8.32
N LYS A 195 -1.19 -52.91 7.60
CA LYS A 195 -0.18 -53.84 8.16
C LYS A 195 1.16 -53.18 8.52
N THR A 196 1.64 -52.22 7.74
CA THR A 196 2.98 -51.62 7.92
C THR A 196 3.04 -50.59 9.07
N ILE A 197 1.91 -49.95 9.44
CA ILE A 197 1.89 -48.89 10.47
C ILE A 197 2.09 -49.42 11.91
N GLY A 198 1.83 -50.70 12.18
CA GLY A 198 1.86 -51.24 13.55
C GLY A 198 3.18 -51.84 14.04
N ARG A 199 3.86 -52.65 13.21
CA ARG A 199 4.89 -53.60 13.69
C ARG A 199 6.33 -53.34 13.21
N GLU A 200 6.55 -52.92 11.97
CA GLU A 200 7.93 -52.82 11.44
C GLU A 200 8.62 -51.47 11.74
N GLY A 201 7.87 -50.36 11.83
CA GLY A 201 8.46 -49.05 12.08
C GLY A 201 9.19 -48.93 13.42
N ARG A 202 8.70 -49.61 14.47
CA ARG A 202 9.36 -49.62 15.80
C ARG A 202 10.60 -50.53 15.83
N GLU A 203 10.58 -51.66 15.13
CA GLU A 203 11.71 -52.58 15.08
C GLU A 203 12.82 -52.10 14.12
N ALA A 204 12.48 -51.53 12.97
CA ALA A 204 13.45 -50.93 12.04
C ALA A 204 14.18 -49.72 12.65
N LEU A 205 13.47 -48.86 13.40
CA LEU A 205 14.07 -47.74 14.13
C LEU A 205 15.04 -48.23 15.23
N SER A 206 14.74 -49.37 15.87
CA SER A 206 15.60 -49.97 16.90
C SER A 206 16.89 -50.58 16.32
N ARG A 207 16.84 -51.16 15.11
CA ARG A 207 18.01 -51.66 14.38
C ARG A 207 18.88 -50.53 13.81
N LEU A 208 18.26 -49.40 13.43
CA LEU A 208 18.96 -48.20 12.92
C LEU A 208 19.68 -47.41 14.02
N LYS A 209 19.17 -47.42 15.26
CA LYS A 209 19.77 -46.71 16.41
C LYS A 209 21.17 -47.21 16.78
N ASN A 210 21.52 -48.46 16.44
CA ASN A 210 22.78 -49.07 16.88
C ASN A 210 23.94 -48.96 15.85
N ASN A 211 23.69 -48.44 14.64
CA ASN A 211 24.75 -48.29 13.63
C ASN A 211 25.31 -46.86 13.60
N ARG A 212 26.57 -46.71 14.01
CA ARG A 212 27.27 -45.42 14.25
C ARG A 212 27.32 -44.51 13.02
N VAL A 213 27.24 -45.08 11.82
CA VAL A 213 27.29 -44.36 10.54
C VAL A 213 25.95 -43.69 10.21
N TRP A 214 24.82 -44.37 10.45
CA TRP A 214 23.48 -43.85 10.13
C TRP A 214 23.05 -42.72 11.06
N TYR A 215 23.38 -42.78 12.36
CA TYR A 215 23.22 -41.65 13.29
C TYR A 215 24.06 -40.42 12.89
N ARG A 216 25.18 -40.65 12.18
CA ARG A 216 26.05 -39.56 11.71
C ARG A 216 25.47 -38.86 10.48
N ILE A 217 24.78 -39.61 9.61
CA ILE A 217 24.18 -39.13 8.35
C ILE A 217 22.81 -38.47 8.61
N LEU A 218 21.93 -39.06 9.43
CA LEU A 218 20.61 -38.46 9.70
C LEU A 218 20.70 -37.11 10.43
N ASN A 219 21.65 -36.95 11.35
CA ASN A 219 21.86 -35.68 12.06
C ASN A 219 22.76 -34.70 11.29
N PHE A 220 23.19 -35.00 10.06
CA PHE A 220 24.03 -34.10 9.27
C PHE A 220 23.37 -32.73 8.98
N PRO A 221 22.13 -32.62 8.48
CA PRO A 221 21.48 -31.32 8.28
C PRO A 221 21.30 -30.56 9.59
N VAL A 222 20.95 -31.25 10.69
CA VAL A 222 20.85 -30.66 12.02
C VAL A 222 22.21 -30.11 12.50
N ARG A 223 23.31 -30.84 12.28
CA ARG A 223 24.66 -30.37 12.64
C ARG A 223 25.16 -29.23 11.75
N VAL A 224 24.75 -29.16 10.49
CA VAL A 224 25.08 -28.03 9.60
C VAL A 224 24.35 -26.78 10.09
N ILE A 225 23.06 -26.89 10.42
CA ILE A 225 22.28 -25.81 11.02
C ILE A 225 22.88 -25.41 12.37
N GLU A 226 23.21 -26.37 13.24
CA GLU A 226 23.83 -26.12 14.54
C GLU A 226 25.20 -25.44 14.41
N ARG A 227 26.00 -25.79 13.39
CA ARG A 227 27.29 -25.15 13.12
C ARG A 227 27.15 -23.74 12.56
N ILE A 228 26.17 -23.51 11.68
CA ILE A 228 25.81 -22.17 11.19
C ILE A 228 25.30 -21.33 12.37
N PHE A 229 24.38 -21.86 13.18
CA PHE A 229 23.83 -21.16 14.34
C PHE A 229 24.88 -20.90 15.42
N TYR A 230 25.81 -21.85 15.65
CA TYR A 230 26.96 -21.66 16.54
C TYR A 230 27.92 -20.61 15.98
N PHE A 231 28.17 -20.58 14.67
CA PHE A 231 28.99 -19.56 14.03
C PHE A 231 28.35 -18.17 14.13
N PHE A 232 27.04 -18.04 13.88
CA PHE A 232 26.28 -16.80 14.08
C PHE A 232 26.23 -16.40 15.55
N LYS A 233 25.97 -17.32 16.48
CA LYS A 233 25.94 -17.03 17.93
C LYS A 233 27.31 -16.61 18.46
N LYS A 234 28.39 -17.26 18.01
CA LYS A 234 29.77 -16.92 18.39
C LYS A 234 30.20 -15.57 17.81
N SER A 235 29.87 -15.31 16.54
CA SER A 235 30.15 -14.03 15.87
C SER A 235 29.30 -12.89 16.46
N ALA A 236 28.02 -13.12 16.74
CA ALA A 236 27.15 -12.16 17.43
C ALA A 236 27.67 -11.84 18.84
N GLY A 237 28.19 -12.85 19.57
CA GLY A 237 28.84 -12.66 20.86
C GLY A 237 30.11 -11.81 20.83
N PHE A 238 30.70 -11.54 19.66
CA PHE A 238 31.83 -10.63 19.49
C PHE A 238 31.40 -9.27 18.91
N VAL A 239 30.54 -9.27 17.89
CA VAL A 239 30.09 -8.07 17.17
C VAL A 239 29.11 -7.23 18.00
N PHE A 240 28.13 -7.86 18.64
CA PHE A 240 27.11 -7.17 19.42
C PHE A 240 27.69 -6.36 20.60
N PRO A 241 28.68 -6.91 21.36
CA PRO A 241 29.50 -6.15 22.29
C PRO A 241 30.08 -4.83 21.79
N VAL A 242 30.74 -4.89 20.63
CA VAL A 242 31.47 -3.75 20.05
C VAL A 242 30.47 -2.72 19.53
N LEU A 243 29.42 -3.19 18.84
CA LEU A 243 28.35 -2.35 18.32
C LEU A 243 27.58 -1.63 19.44
N SER A 244 27.26 -2.33 20.55
CA SER A 244 26.58 -1.74 21.70
C SER A 244 27.41 -0.66 22.39
N ILE A 245 28.74 -0.81 22.47
CA ILE A 245 29.62 0.22 23.03
C ILE A 245 29.67 1.42 22.09
N PHE A 246 29.84 1.19 20.79
CA PHE A 246 29.87 2.25 19.78
C PHE A 246 28.57 3.07 19.78
N LEU A 247 27.41 2.40 19.76
CA LEU A 247 26.11 3.03 19.83
C LEU A 247 25.90 3.77 21.16
N GLY A 248 26.34 3.20 22.28
CA GLY A 248 26.31 3.85 23.59
C GLY A 248 27.16 5.12 23.67
N VAL A 249 28.34 5.15 23.04
CA VAL A 249 29.20 6.34 22.95
C VAL A 249 28.55 7.43 22.09
N ILE A 250 27.97 7.07 20.93
CA ILE A 250 27.24 8.03 20.09
C ILE A 250 26.08 8.65 20.86
N PHE A 251 25.25 7.82 21.51
CA PHE A 251 24.15 8.33 22.33
C PHE A 251 24.65 9.29 23.40
N LEU A 252 25.68 8.90 24.16
CA LEU A 252 26.24 9.74 25.22
C LEU A 252 26.79 11.08 24.70
N LEU A 253 27.53 11.09 23.60
CA LEU A 253 28.06 12.32 23.01
C LEU A 253 26.94 13.22 22.48
N SER A 254 25.94 12.64 21.82
CA SER A 254 24.80 13.38 21.29
C SER A 254 23.96 14.03 22.39
N THR A 255 23.71 13.32 23.50
CA THR A 255 22.92 13.85 24.62
C THR A 255 23.70 14.91 25.39
N LEU A 256 25.02 14.77 25.55
CA LEU A 256 25.86 15.80 26.17
C LEU A 256 25.88 17.09 25.32
N ALA A 257 25.99 16.97 23.99
CA ALA A 257 25.91 18.11 23.09
C ALA A 257 24.52 18.78 23.15
N ALA A 258 23.44 17.99 23.21
CA ALA A 258 22.08 18.50 23.35
C ALA A 258 21.87 19.23 24.70
N ILE A 259 22.39 18.68 25.80
CA ILE A 259 22.34 19.32 27.13
C ILE A 259 23.12 20.64 27.12
N LEU A 260 24.30 20.67 26.51
CA LEU A 260 25.09 21.90 26.37
C LEU A 260 24.32 22.96 25.56
N GLY A 261 23.78 22.57 24.40
CA GLY A 261 22.97 23.46 23.56
C GLY A 261 21.73 23.99 24.29
N LEU A 262 21.01 23.12 25.01
CA LEU A 262 19.84 23.50 25.81
C LEU A 262 20.22 24.48 26.94
N THR A 263 21.37 24.29 27.58
CA THR A 263 21.87 25.17 28.64
C THR A 263 22.25 26.55 28.10
N ILE A 264 22.92 26.59 26.94
CA ILE A 264 23.25 27.85 26.24
C ILE A 264 21.96 28.57 25.84
N ALA A 265 20.97 27.86 25.30
CA ALA A 265 19.68 28.42 24.90
C ALA A 265 18.92 29.02 26.09
N LEU A 266 18.87 28.33 27.23
CA LEU A 266 18.28 28.88 28.46
C LEU A 266 19.03 30.15 28.92
N GLY A 267 20.36 30.12 28.93
CA GLY A 267 21.18 31.27 29.30
C GLY A 267 20.90 32.48 28.40
N ALA A 268 20.80 32.25 27.09
CA ALA A 268 20.43 33.28 26.12
C ALA A 268 19.02 33.84 26.39
N MET A 269 18.03 32.96 26.61
CA MET A 269 16.63 33.30 26.85
C MET A 269 16.39 34.02 28.18
N VAL A 270 17.23 33.83 29.20
CA VAL A 270 17.06 34.41 30.54
C VAL A 270 17.95 35.64 30.75
N LEU A 271 19.20 35.60 30.29
CA LEU A 271 20.21 36.63 30.60
C LEU A 271 20.41 37.64 29.46
N HIS A 272 20.03 37.31 28.22
CA HIS A 272 20.34 38.10 27.03
C HIS A 272 19.10 38.52 26.21
N ILE A 273 17.93 38.68 26.85
CA ILE A 273 16.64 39.01 26.19
C ILE A 273 16.69 40.30 25.36
N GLY A 274 17.51 41.28 25.77
CA GLY A 274 17.70 42.55 25.06
C GLY A 274 18.93 42.61 24.14
N SER A 275 19.55 41.46 23.86
CA SER A 275 20.74 41.39 23.02
C SER A 275 20.40 41.75 21.57
N PRO A 276 21.19 42.60 20.88
CA PRO A 276 21.00 42.86 19.45
C PRO A 276 21.22 41.62 18.57
N PHE A 277 21.73 40.51 19.13
CA PHE A 277 21.90 39.24 18.43
C PHE A 277 20.68 38.31 18.53
N ILE A 278 19.64 38.65 19.31
CA ILE A 278 18.44 37.83 19.47
C ILE A 278 17.24 38.63 18.94
N HIS A 279 16.68 38.16 17.83
CA HIS A 279 15.48 38.74 17.24
C HIS A 279 14.28 37.84 17.50
N SER A 280 13.15 38.42 17.84
CA SER A 280 11.91 37.69 18.05
C SER A 280 10.73 38.59 17.74
N ASP A 281 9.74 38.05 17.02
CA ASP A 281 8.48 38.77 16.83
C ASP A 281 7.65 38.75 18.11
N VAL A 282 7.89 37.78 19.01
CA VAL A 282 7.29 37.72 20.36
C VAL A 282 7.97 38.78 21.25
N PRO A 283 7.23 39.50 22.11
CA PRO A 283 7.73 40.61 22.90
C PRO A 283 8.44 40.06 24.15
N LEU A 284 9.57 39.39 23.93
CA LEU A 284 10.30 38.67 24.99
C LEU A 284 10.70 39.60 26.12
N LYS A 285 10.97 40.87 25.82
CA LYS A 285 11.31 41.90 26.81
C LYS A 285 10.12 42.19 27.73
N GLU A 286 8.95 42.38 27.17
CA GLU A 286 7.71 42.61 27.90
C GLU A 286 7.32 41.36 28.71
N LEU A 287 7.41 40.16 28.12
CA LEU A 287 7.16 38.91 28.84
C LEU A 287 8.13 38.71 30.01
N SER A 288 9.41 39.04 29.83
CA SER A 288 10.41 38.86 30.88
C SER A 288 10.20 39.73 32.12
N SER A 289 9.38 40.78 32.03
CA SER A 289 8.98 41.55 33.21
C SER A 289 8.09 40.75 34.17
N ASN A 290 7.47 39.67 33.71
CA ASN A 290 6.60 38.81 34.49
C ASN A 290 7.38 37.65 35.14
N PRO A 291 7.32 37.46 36.47
CA PRO A 291 7.93 36.31 37.15
C PRO A 291 7.56 34.93 36.55
N PHE A 292 6.34 34.78 36.02
CA PHE A 292 5.91 33.53 35.40
C PHE A 292 6.69 33.18 34.12
N TYR A 293 7.31 34.14 33.45
CA TYR A 293 8.21 33.88 32.32
C TYR A 293 9.43 33.06 32.74
N TYR A 294 10.09 33.42 33.85
CA TYR A 294 11.24 32.69 34.36
C TYR A 294 10.84 31.31 34.89
N LEU A 295 9.66 31.20 35.51
CA LEU A 295 9.09 29.91 35.90
C LEU A 295 8.86 29.02 34.67
N ALA A 296 8.28 29.55 33.59
CA ALA A 296 8.09 28.83 32.34
C ALA A 296 9.43 28.38 31.74
N ALA A 297 10.41 29.29 31.62
CA ALA A 297 11.71 28.99 31.05
C ALA A 297 12.43 27.87 31.82
N LEU A 298 12.42 27.92 33.16
CA LEU A 298 13.00 26.88 34.02
C LEU A 298 12.25 25.55 33.91
N SER A 299 10.92 25.62 33.87
CA SER A 299 10.05 24.43 33.76
C SER A 299 10.24 23.72 32.43
N VAL A 300 10.30 24.47 31.32
CA VAL A 300 10.59 23.93 29.99
C VAL A 300 12.00 23.32 29.94
N TYR A 301 12.99 24.00 30.53
CA TYR A 301 14.35 23.48 30.62
C TYR A 301 14.39 22.10 31.28
N PHE A 302 13.82 21.95 32.49
CA PHE A 302 13.84 20.66 33.19
C PHE A 302 12.99 19.58 32.52
N THR A 303 11.89 19.97 31.85
CA THR A 303 11.03 19.05 31.11
C THR A 303 11.80 18.36 29.97
N VAL A 304 12.74 19.05 29.33
CA VAL A 304 13.59 18.50 28.25
C VAL A 304 14.91 17.94 28.78
N PHE A 305 15.52 18.61 29.75
CA PHE A 305 16.82 18.23 30.33
C PHE A 305 16.76 16.86 31.02
N VAL A 306 15.72 16.58 31.82
CA VAL A 306 15.66 15.31 32.57
C VAL A 306 15.59 14.09 31.65
N PRO A 307 14.75 14.03 30.61
CA PRO A 307 14.80 12.96 29.61
C PRO A 307 16.18 12.78 28.94
N LEU A 308 16.90 13.86 28.64
CA LEU A 308 18.26 13.79 28.07
C LEU A 308 19.27 13.18 29.06
N VAL A 309 19.10 13.43 30.37
CA VAL A 309 19.89 12.77 31.42
C VAL A 309 19.57 11.28 31.50
N PHE A 310 18.30 10.87 31.38
CA PHE A 310 17.92 9.46 31.28
C PHE A 310 18.55 8.77 30.07
N LEU A 311 18.54 9.42 28.89
CA LEU A 311 19.20 8.91 27.69
C LEU A 311 20.72 8.80 27.86
N SER A 312 21.32 9.72 28.60
CA SER A 312 22.75 9.64 28.94
C SER A 312 23.06 8.43 29.82
N PHE A 313 22.21 8.15 30.82
CA PHE A 313 22.32 6.92 31.63
C PHE A 313 22.08 5.65 30.82
N LEU A 314 21.19 5.68 29.83
CA LEU A 314 21.01 4.58 28.88
C LEU A 314 22.29 4.34 28.07
N GLY A 315 22.90 5.40 27.51
CA GLY A 315 24.18 5.31 26.81
C GLY A 315 25.31 4.71 27.68
N ILE A 316 25.43 5.17 28.93
CA ILE A 316 26.38 4.61 29.91
C ILE A 316 26.07 3.14 30.22
N THR A 317 24.78 2.78 30.33
CA THR A 317 24.34 1.39 30.56
C THR A 317 24.76 0.49 29.41
N MET A 318 24.67 0.95 28.16
CA MET A 318 25.11 0.22 26.98
C MET A 318 26.64 0.05 26.93
N ILE A 319 27.40 1.09 27.32
CA ILE A 319 28.87 1.04 27.37
C ILE A 319 29.34 0.09 28.48
N ARG A 320 28.81 0.24 29.70
CA ARG A 320 29.22 -0.55 30.87
C ARG A 320 28.63 -1.96 30.90
N ARG A 321 27.59 -2.22 30.08
CA ARG A 321 26.75 -3.42 30.11
C ARG A 321 26.25 -3.80 31.50
N LYS A 322 26.06 -2.78 32.33
CA LYS A 322 25.53 -2.87 33.69
C LYS A 322 24.57 -1.72 33.83
N ASN A 323 23.47 -1.99 34.52
CA ASN A 323 22.46 -0.97 34.77
C ASN A 323 23.09 0.25 35.46
N ALA A 324 23.07 1.41 34.80
CA ALA A 324 23.51 2.67 35.38
C ALA A 324 22.36 3.39 36.12
N PHE A 325 21.12 2.90 36.00
CA PHE A 325 19.97 3.46 36.71
C PHE A 325 19.98 3.06 38.18
N ALA A 326 20.31 4.01 39.05
CA ALA A 326 20.13 3.88 40.48
C ALA A 326 18.69 4.28 40.85
N PRO A 327 17.88 3.40 41.47
CA PRO A 327 16.45 3.67 41.71
C PRO A 327 16.17 4.99 42.45
N ILE A 328 16.99 5.33 43.44
CA ILE A 328 16.86 6.58 44.22
C ILE A 328 17.14 7.79 43.33
N ALA A 329 18.23 7.78 42.55
CA ALA A 329 18.60 8.89 41.67
C ALA A 329 17.58 9.09 40.53
N SER A 330 17.13 7.98 39.93
CA SER A 330 16.08 8.01 38.91
C SER A 330 14.75 8.50 39.48
N GLY A 331 14.38 8.10 40.70
CA GLY A 331 13.18 8.60 41.38
C GLY A 331 13.23 10.11 41.64
N ILE A 332 14.39 10.64 42.07
CA ILE A 332 14.58 12.09 42.24
C ILE A 332 14.44 12.82 40.90
N LEU A 333 15.03 12.30 39.81
CA LEU A 333 14.91 12.89 38.48
C LEU A 333 13.46 12.92 37.99
N VAL A 334 12.71 11.82 38.16
CA VAL A 334 11.27 11.80 37.84
C VAL A 334 10.51 12.81 38.68
N GLY A 335 10.81 12.93 39.98
CA GLY A 335 10.20 13.94 40.86
C GLY A 335 10.45 15.38 40.38
N ILE A 336 11.69 15.70 39.99
CA ILE A 336 12.06 17.00 39.41
C ILE A 336 11.30 17.24 38.10
N TRP A 337 11.22 16.22 37.23
CA TRP A 337 10.50 16.33 35.96
C TRP A 337 9.01 16.56 36.17
N MET A 338 8.37 15.82 37.09
CA MET A 338 6.96 16.03 37.45
C MET A 338 6.71 17.43 37.99
N LEU A 339 7.60 17.94 38.85
CA LEU A 339 7.51 19.31 39.35
C LEU A 339 7.68 20.34 38.23
N ALA A 340 8.59 20.09 37.30
CA ALA A 340 8.78 20.94 36.12
C ALA A 340 7.54 20.96 35.22
N VAL A 341 6.89 19.81 35.00
CA VAL A 341 5.63 19.72 34.23
C VAL A 341 4.53 20.54 34.92
N VAL A 342 4.37 20.40 36.25
CA VAL A 342 3.40 21.20 37.02
C VAL A 342 3.73 22.69 36.93
N GLY A 343 5.00 23.08 37.06
CA GLY A 343 5.46 24.44 36.89
C GLY A 343 5.16 25.02 35.50
N ALA A 344 5.33 24.21 34.45
CA ALA A 344 5.01 24.59 33.08
C ALA A 344 3.50 24.82 32.91
N VAL A 345 2.65 23.97 33.48
CA VAL A 345 1.18 24.13 33.44
C VAL A 345 0.75 25.41 34.16
N ILE A 346 1.30 25.68 35.36
CA ILE A 346 1.00 26.89 36.12
C ILE A 346 1.42 28.13 35.32
N ALA A 347 2.64 28.14 34.78
CA ALA A 347 3.14 29.28 34.03
C ALA A 347 2.37 29.49 32.71
N ALA A 348 1.96 28.41 32.05
CA ALA A 348 1.11 28.48 30.85
C ALA A 348 -0.25 29.11 31.16
N GLY A 349 -0.86 28.81 32.32
CA GLY A 349 -2.13 29.40 32.75
C GLY A 349 -2.13 30.93 32.81
N ASP A 350 -0.99 31.56 33.15
CA ASP A 350 -0.85 33.03 33.16
C ASP A 350 -0.32 33.58 31.82
N LEU A 351 0.68 32.92 31.23
CA LEU A 351 1.34 33.42 30.02
C LEU A 351 0.48 33.29 28.76
N VAL A 352 -0.31 32.21 28.61
CA VAL A 352 -1.10 31.96 27.39
C VAL A 352 -2.17 33.04 27.16
N PRO A 353 -3.00 33.42 28.15
CA PRO A 353 -3.99 34.49 27.96
C PRO A 353 -3.34 35.83 27.61
N ARG A 354 -2.19 36.16 28.23
CA ARG A 354 -1.46 37.40 27.94
C ARG A 354 -0.86 37.39 26.54
N PHE A 355 -0.30 36.26 26.14
CA PHE A 355 0.24 36.08 24.80
C PHE A 355 -0.88 36.21 23.77
N ARG A 356 -2.05 35.61 24.01
CA ARG A 356 -3.22 35.75 23.14
C ARG A 356 -3.64 37.22 22.97
N VAL A 357 -3.83 37.94 24.08
CA VAL A 357 -4.19 39.36 24.04
C VAL A 357 -3.13 40.19 23.32
N TRP A 358 -1.85 39.91 23.55
CA TRP A 358 -0.76 40.58 22.83
C TRP A 358 -0.78 40.27 21.33
N VAL A 359 -1.01 39.01 20.93
CA VAL A 359 -1.10 38.64 19.51
C VAL A 359 -2.26 39.39 18.85
N GLU A 360 -3.42 39.45 19.50
CA GLU A 360 -4.61 40.16 19.00
C GLU A 360 -4.35 41.68 18.90
N ASP A 361 -3.76 42.29 19.94
CA ASP A 361 -3.51 43.73 20.02
C ASP A 361 -2.34 44.21 19.13
N THR A 362 -1.25 43.46 19.04
CA THR A 362 -0.11 43.77 18.17
C THR A 362 -0.42 43.49 16.70
N ALA A 363 -1.24 42.47 16.40
CA ALA A 363 -1.74 42.30 15.04
C ALA A 363 -2.53 43.51 14.57
N ALA A 364 -3.27 44.19 15.44
CA ALA A 364 -4.02 45.39 15.09
C ALA A 364 -3.16 46.68 15.07
N ARG A 365 -2.13 46.79 15.92
CA ARG A 365 -1.31 48.01 16.06
C ARG A 365 -0.16 48.15 15.07
N GLU A 366 0.37 47.04 14.56
CA GLU A 366 1.53 47.07 13.64
C GLU A 366 1.16 46.92 12.16
N THR A 367 -0.11 46.66 11.85
CA THR A 367 -0.59 46.64 10.47
C THR A 367 -0.76 48.06 9.95
N GLU A 368 0.03 48.40 8.95
CA GLU A 368 -0.08 49.64 8.20
C GLU A 368 -0.68 49.30 6.83
N SER A 369 -1.57 50.16 6.31
CA SER A 369 -1.98 50.11 4.91
C SER A 369 -1.23 51.18 4.14
N ARG A 370 -0.53 50.81 3.08
CA ARG A 370 0.20 51.72 2.20
C ARG A 370 -0.31 51.62 0.78
N THR A 371 -0.57 52.78 0.18
CA THR A 371 -0.89 52.90 -1.23
C THR A 371 0.38 53.26 -2.00
N PHE A 372 0.66 52.55 -3.08
CA PHE A 372 1.80 52.75 -3.95
C PHE A 372 1.32 53.29 -5.32
N ASP A 373 1.92 54.38 -5.79
CA ASP A 373 1.55 55.05 -7.04
C ASP A 373 2.44 54.55 -8.19
N TYR A 374 2.11 53.38 -8.72
CA TYR A 374 2.67 52.86 -9.97
C TYR A 374 1.59 52.83 -11.04
N ARG A 375 1.96 53.13 -12.30
CA ARG A 375 1.04 53.27 -13.43
C ARG A 375 1.61 52.63 -14.69
N ASP A 376 0.80 52.57 -15.74
CA ASP A 376 1.19 52.17 -17.10
C ASP A 376 1.77 50.75 -17.19
N PHE A 377 1.25 49.82 -16.39
CA PHE A 377 1.60 48.39 -16.45
C PHE A 377 0.38 47.54 -16.81
N SER A 378 0.61 46.46 -17.55
CA SER A 378 -0.40 45.44 -17.86
C SER A 378 0.05 44.04 -17.44
N LYS A 379 1.30 43.89 -16.99
CA LYS A 379 1.87 42.62 -16.52
C LYS A 379 2.23 42.72 -15.04
N LEU A 380 1.93 41.69 -14.27
CA LEU A 380 2.21 41.61 -12.84
C LEU A 380 3.14 40.45 -12.54
N TYR A 381 4.18 40.73 -11.76
CA TYR A 381 5.04 39.71 -11.17
C TYR A 381 5.03 39.89 -9.66
N LEU A 382 4.52 38.91 -8.93
CA LEU A 382 4.51 38.89 -7.48
C LEU A 382 5.45 37.80 -6.96
N GLY A 383 6.28 38.16 -5.99
CA GLY A 383 7.20 37.24 -5.33
C GLY A 383 7.26 37.44 -3.82
N GLY A 384 7.07 36.35 -3.08
CA GLY A 384 7.09 36.35 -1.62
C GLY A 384 5.70 36.19 -1.00
N ASN A 385 5.60 36.46 0.30
CA ASN A 385 4.42 36.08 1.08
C ASN A 385 3.30 37.14 0.97
N GLN A 386 2.54 37.09 -0.12
CA GLN A 386 1.55 38.10 -0.49
C GLN A 386 0.21 37.48 -0.87
N LYS A 387 -0.89 38.05 -0.36
CA LYS A 387 -2.26 37.65 -0.69
C LYS A 387 -3.01 38.82 -1.33
N ILE A 388 -3.13 38.80 -2.65
CA ILE A 388 -3.52 39.97 -3.45
C ILE A 388 -4.81 39.71 -4.22
N LYS A 389 -5.77 40.62 -4.10
CA LYS A 389 -6.91 40.71 -5.00
C LYS A 389 -6.56 41.58 -6.19
N ILE A 390 -6.81 41.11 -7.40
CA ILE A 390 -6.56 41.86 -8.63
C ILE A 390 -7.90 42.10 -9.30
N ARG A 391 -8.25 43.37 -9.52
CA ARG A 391 -9.55 43.79 -10.07
C ARG A 391 -9.39 44.83 -11.17
N PRO A 392 -10.30 44.89 -12.14
CA PRO A 392 -10.28 45.92 -13.16
C PRO A 392 -10.65 47.29 -12.57
N GLY A 393 -10.10 48.36 -13.14
CA GLY A 393 -10.55 49.72 -12.82
C GLY A 393 -9.93 50.78 -13.73
N ASN A 394 -10.56 51.95 -13.80
CA ASN A 394 -10.14 53.04 -14.68
C ASN A 394 -8.84 53.73 -14.22
N GLU A 395 -8.44 53.51 -12.98
CA GLU A 395 -7.24 54.08 -12.38
C GLU A 395 -6.38 52.96 -11.80
N PHE A 396 -5.07 53.22 -11.72
CA PHE A 396 -4.14 52.31 -11.05
C PHE A 396 -4.16 52.58 -9.55
N SER A 397 -4.37 51.54 -8.75
CA SER A 397 -4.26 51.60 -7.29
C SER A 397 -3.63 50.32 -6.77
N ILE A 398 -2.59 50.45 -5.96
CA ILE A 398 -1.96 49.31 -5.29
C ILE A 398 -2.00 49.60 -3.81
N THR A 399 -2.84 48.87 -3.08
CA THR A 399 -3.01 49.05 -1.63
C THR A 399 -2.59 47.77 -0.93
N LEU A 400 -1.50 47.82 -0.16
CA LEU A 400 -0.98 46.69 0.59
C LEU A 400 -1.05 46.96 2.09
N THR A 401 -1.58 45.99 2.82
CA THR A 401 -1.75 45.98 4.26
C THR A 401 -0.90 44.86 4.87
N GLY A 402 -0.08 45.21 5.84
CA GLY A 402 0.78 44.26 6.51
C GLY A 402 1.58 44.92 7.62
N ARG A 403 2.44 44.16 8.30
CA ARG A 403 3.35 44.74 9.28
C ARG A 403 4.27 45.75 8.60
N ARG A 404 4.53 46.87 9.28
CA ARG A 404 5.47 47.90 8.80
C ARG A 404 6.81 47.32 8.31
N SER A 405 7.42 46.42 9.09
CA SER A 405 8.68 45.77 8.73
C SER A 405 8.61 44.90 7.47
N ASP A 406 7.45 44.31 7.19
CA ASP A 406 7.23 43.46 6.02
C ASP A 406 6.97 44.30 4.77
N LEU A 407 6.22 45.41 4.90
CA LEU A 407 6.02 46.40 3.84
C LEU A 407 7.33 47.12 3.48
N ASP A 408 8.17 47.46 4.47
CA ASP A 408 9.48 48.10 4.26
C ASP A 408 10.46 47.21 3.47
N ARG A 409 10.21 45.88 3.43
CA ARG A 409 11.03 44.89 2.70
C ARG A 409 10.55 44.63 1.27
N LEU A 410 9.41 45.22 0.89
CA LEU A 410 8.93 45.14 -0.49
C LEU A 410 9.85 45.93 -1.43
N ASN A 411 10.10 45.34 -2.58
CA ASN A 411 10.90 45.92 -3.64
C ASN A 411 10.06 45.94 -4.91
N PHE A 412 9.82 47.15 -5.41
CA PHE A 412 9.04 47.42 -6.60
C PHE A 412 9.99 47.72 -7.76
N ASN A 413 9.82 47.03 -8.88
CA ASN A 413 10.49 47.35 -10.13
C ASN A 413 9.46 47.44 -11.26
N ALA A 414 9.47 48.52 -12.02
CA ALA A 414 8.55 48.74 -13.13
C ALA A 414 9.36 48.91 -14.42
N GLU A 415 9.37 47.88 -15.26
CA GLU A 415 10.13 47.84 -16.51
C GLU A 415 9.26 47.20 -17.61
N GLU A 416 9.31 47.76 -18.82
CA GLU A 416 8.63 47.20 -20.02
C GLU A 416 7.13 46.89 -19.84
N GLY A 417 6.40 47.72 -19.09
CA GLY A 417 4.96 47.52 -18.82
C GLY A 417 4.66 46.39 -17.83
N GLN A 418 5.68 45.84 -17.18
CA GLN A 418 5.56 44.88 -16.09
C GLN A 418 5.90 45.54 -14.75
N LEU A 419 5.00 45.37 -13.78
CA LEU A 419 5.26 45.71 -12.40
C LEU A 419 5.63 44.46 -11.60
N GLN A 420 6.85 44.46 -11.07
CA GLN A 420 7.40 43.41 -10.22
C GLN A 420 7.39 43.85 -8.76
N ILE A 421 6.69 43.10 -7.90
CA ILE A 421 6.62 43.31 -6.46
C ILE A 421 7.23 42.08 -5.78
N THR A 422 8.45 42.23 -5.25
CA THR A 422 9.19 41.15 -4.61
C THR A 422 9.49 41.48 -3.15
N GLN A 423 9.57 40.46 -2.29
CA GLN A 423 9.96 40.65 -0.90
C GLN A 423 11.42 40.23 -0.68
N LYS A 424 12.26 41.14 -0.17
CA LYS A 424 13.64 40.79 0.21
C LYS A 424 13.61 39.81 1.38
N ARG A 425 14.48 38.78 1.35
CA ARG A 425 14.66 37.87 2.49
C ARG A 425 15.06 38.67 3.74
N ARG A 426 14.56 38.22 4.88
CA ARG A 426 14.91 38.79 6.19
C ARG A 426 16.42 38.58 6.39
N ASN A 427 17.16 39.68 6.53
CA ASN A 427 18.61 39.67 6.72
C ASN A 427 18.93 40.22 8.12
N ASP A 428 18.43 39.53 9.14
CA ASP A 428 18.65 39.90 10.53
C ASP A 428 20.01 39.33 10.99
N PRO A 429 20.99 40.17 11.36
CA PRO A 429 22.26 39.69 11.90
C PRO A 429 22.03 39.13 13.32
N GLY A 430 21.89 37.81 13.45
CA GLY A 430 21.72 37.17 14.76
C GLY A 430 20.92 35.87 14.71
N LEU A 431 20.48 35.42 15.88
CA LEU A 431 19.61 34.26 16.04
C LEU A 431 18.16 34.74 16.17
N CYS A 432 17.31 34.30 15.25
CA CYS A 432 15.89 34.64 15.23
C CYS A 432 15.07 33.51 15.90
N PHE A 433 14.38 33.85 16.99
CA PHE A 433 13.49 32.98 17.74
C PHE A 433 12.03 33.43 17.53
N PHE A 434 11.13 32.52 17.16
CA PHE A 434 9.70 32.84 16.97
C PHE A 434 9.42 34.00 16.00
N CYS A 435 10.15 34.05 14.89
CA CYS A 435 9.83 34.96 13.79
C CYS A 435 8.82 34.29 12.86
N PHE A 436 7.67 34.93 12.65
CA PHE A 436 6.62 34.41 11.79
C PHE A 436 6.51 35.31 10.57
N GLU A 437 6.70 34.76 9.38
CA GLU A 437 6.33 35.46 8.15
C GLU A 437 4.81 35.55 8.09
N ARG A 438 4.27 36.77 8.18
CA ARG A 438 2.85 37.05 7.98
C ARG A 438 2.61 37.40 6.52
N ASP A 439 1.39 37.13 6.07
CA ASP A 439 0.99 37.45 4.70
C ASP A 439 0.77 38.96 4.60
N ILE A 440 1.24 39.55 3.50
CA ILE A 440 0.89 40.93 3.13
C ILE A 440 -0.39 40.83 2.30
N GLU A 441 -1.49 41.35 2.82
CA GLU A 441 -2.77 41.34 2.12
C GLU A 441 -2.95 42.62 1.33
N GLY A 442 -3.62 42.58 0.19
CA GLY A 442 -3.82 43.81 -0.57
C GLY A 442 -4.72 43.69 -1.77
N GLU A 443 -4.91 44.82 -2.43
CA GLU A 443 -5.70 44.95 -3.64
C GLU A 443 -4.92 45.75 -4.69
N ILE A 444 -4.91 45.24 -5.93
CA ILE A 444 -4.37 45.90 -7.10
C ILE A 444 -5.53 46.15 -8.08
N ILE A 445 -5.79 47.42 -8.35
CA ILE A 445 -6.75 47.89 -9.34
C ILE A 445 -5.96 48.34 -10.57
N MET A 446 -6.32 47.82 -11.73
CA MET A 446 -5.66 48.18 -13.00
C MET A 446 -6.62 48.06 -14.19
N PRO A 447 -6.44 48.82 -15.28
CA PRO A 447 -7.37 48.78 -16.41
C PRO A 447 -7.40 47.47 -17.18
N ARG A 448 -6.25 46.80 -17.35
CA ARG A 448 -6.09 45.57 -18.14
C ARG A 448 -4.97 44.72 -17.58
N LEU A 449 -5.12 43.40 -17.64
CA LEU A 449 -4.13 42.42 -17.18
C LEU A 449 -3.81 41.42 -18.30
N GLU A 450 -2.60 41.52 -18.87
CA GLU A 450 -2.10 40.64 -19.93
C GLU A 450 -1.37 39.42 -19.38
N SER A 451 -0.67 39.58 -18.24
CA SER A 451 0.18 38.53 -17.67
C SER A 451 0.23 38.61 -16.16
N PHE A 452 0.12 37.46 -15.51
CA PHE A 452 0.30 37.29 -14.08
C PHE A 452 1.34 36.21 -13.78
N VAL A 453 2.36 36.55 -13.00
CA VAL A 453 3.38 35.64 -12.52
C VAL A 453 3.41 35.64 -11.00
N GLY A 454 3.20 34.49 -10.37
CA GLY A 454 3.23 34.32 -8.92
C GLY A 454 4.29 33.30 -8.51
N ILE A 455 5.18 33.66 -7.58
CA ILE A 455 6.17 32.74 -7.02
C ILE A 455 6.34 32.93 -5.49
N ASN A 456 6.76 31.87 -4.79
CA ASN A 456 7.11 31.89 -3.37
C ASN A 456 5.96 32.31 -2.43
N ARG A 457 4.91 31.48 -2.30
CA ARG A 457 3.77 31.70 -1.38
C ARG A 457 2.88 32.91 -1.72
N VAL A 458 2.80 33.27 -3.00
CA VAL A 458 1.80 34.23 -3.48
C VAL A 458 0.43 33.56 -3.56
N GLN A 459 -0.61 34.24 -3.08
CA GLN A 459 -2.01 33.90 -3.29
C GLN A 459 -2.68 35.04 -4.05
N ALA A 460 -3.20 34.78 -5.24
CA ALA A 460 -3.90 35.79 -6.04
C ALA A 460 -5.35 35.40 -6.27
N ASP A 461 -6.25 36.38 -6.21
CA ASP A 461 -7.64 36.25 -6.62
C ASP A 461 -7.92 37.26 -7.72
N ILE A 462 -8.13 36.80 -8.94
CA ILE A 462 -8.24 37.58 -10.18
C ILE A 462 -9.65 37.41 -10.72
N ALA A 463 -10.37 38.51 -10.95
CA ALA A 463 -11.73 38.47 -11.47
C ALA A 463 -12.02 39.68 -12.37
N ASP A 464 -13.08 39.58 -13.17
CA ASP A 464 -13.72 40.67 -13.92
C ASP A 464 -12.87 41.36 -15.02
N PHE A 465 -11.67 40.85 -15.33
CA PHE A 465 -10.96 41.32 -16.54
C PHE A 465 -11.72 40.91 -17.79
N THR A 466 -11.37 41.35 -19.01
CA THR A 466 -11.96 40.82 -20.28
C THR A 466 -10.92 40.40 -21.33
N ASP A 467 -9.67 40.84 -21.22
CA ASP A 467 -8.58 40.52 -22.15
C ASP A 467 -8.01 39.11 -21.93
N ASP A 468 -7.34 38.56 -22.96
CA ASP A 468 -6.57 37.31 -22.89
C ASP A 468 -5.49 37.38 -21.80
N LEU A 469 -5.30 36.27 -21.09
CA LEU A 469 -4.45 36.22 -19.90
C LEU A 469 -3.38 35.13 -19.97
N TYR A 470 -2.12 35.53 -19.77
CA TYR A 470 -1.03 34.59 -19.48
C TYR A 470 -0.83 34.43 -17.96
N VAL A 471 -0.70 33.20 -17.49
CA VAL A 471 -0.50 32.88 -16.07
C VAL A 471 0.72 31.99 -15.90
N SER A 472 1.62 32.33 -14.97
CA SER A 472 2.75 31.50 -14.60
C SER A 472 2.86 31.37 -13.09
N LEU A 473 2.67 30.17 -12.55
CA LEU A 473 2.80 29.90 -11.12
C LEU A 473 4.02 29.01 -10.82
N GLY A 474 4.85 29.48 -9.90
CA GLY A 474 6.01 28.74 -9.40
C GLY A 474 5.79 28.18 -8.00
N GLU A 475 6.89 27.92 -7.31
CA GLU A 475 6.91 27.27 -5.99
C GLU A 475 5.91 27.88 -4.99
N ALA A 476 5.02 27.03 -4.48
CA ALA A 476 3.98 27.37 -3.51
C ALA A 476 3.07 28.56 -3.88
N ALA A 477 2.94 28.91 -5.16
CA ALA A 477 2.05 29.98 -5.62
C ALA A 477 0.64 29.45 -5.95
N GLU A 478 -0.37 30.22 -5.60
CA GLU A 478 -1.79 29.92 -5.81
C GLU A 478 -2.47 31.09 -6.52
N ALA A 479 -3.30 30.79 -7.52
CA ALA A 479 -4.17 31.77 -8.15
C ALA A 479 -5.57 31.21 -8.33
N ARG A 480 -6.58 31.98 -7.95
CA ARG A 480 -7.99 31.78 -8.31
C ARG A 480 -8.35 32.80 -9.38
N ILE A 481 -8.89 32.33 -10.50
CA ILE A 481 -9.21 33.17 -11.65
C ILE A 481 -10.64 32.93 -12.11
N GLU A 482 -11.42 34.01 -12.16
CA GLU A 482 -12.76 34.03 -12.75
C GLU A 482 -12.66 34.54 -14.19
N LEU A 483 -13.14 33.72 -15.13
CA LEU A 483 -13.01 33.91 -16.56
C LEU A 483 -14.35 34.32 -17.19
N GLU A 484 -14.30 35.36 -18.02
CA GLU A 484 -15.42 35.82 -18.84
C GLU A 484 -15.12 35.67 -20.34
N GLY A 485 -15.16 34.45 -20.86
CA GLY A 485 -15.13 34.14 -22.30
C GLY A 485 -13.85 34.52 -23.06
N ARG A 486 -12.66 34.27 -22.48
CA ARG A 486 -11.34 34.65 -23.06
C ARG A 486 -10.42 33.47 -23.30
N ASN A 487 -9.25 33.72 -23.89
CA ASN A 487 -8.15 32.75 -23.88
C ASN A 487 -7.28 32.88 -22.63
N LEU A 488 -6.95 31.75 -22.01
CA LEU A 488 -5.98 31.68 -20.92
C LEU A 488 -4.87 30.68 -21.27
N THR A 489 -3.63 31.14 -21.18
CA THR A 489 -2.43 30.28 -21.28
C THR A 489 -1.74 30.21 -19.92
N GLY A 490 -1.61 29.01 -19.37
CA GLY A 490 -1.08 28.77 -18.03
C GLY A 490 0.18 27.91 -18.03
N VAL A 491 1.18 28.27 -17.23
CA VAL A 491 2.34 27.43 -16.93
C VAL A 491 2.45 27.26 -15.41
N LEU A 492 2.32 26.03 -14.94
CA LEU A 492 2.39 25.67 -13.52
C LEU A 492 3.61 24.82 -13.26
N SER A 493 4.42 25.20 -12.28
CA SER A 493 5.69 24.54 -11.98
C SER A 493 6.02 24.53 -10.49
N GLY A 494 7.05 23.78 -10.11
CA GLY A 494 7.58 23.76 -8.74
C GLY A 494 6.86 22.81 -7.79
N VAL A 495 7.05 23.03 -6.49
CA VAL A 495 6.41 22.24 -5.43
C VAL A 495 5.12 22.95 -5.03
N SER A 496 3.97 22.33 -5.26
CA SER A 496 2.65 22.77 -4.77
C SER A 496 2.10 24.09 -5.34
N SER A 497 2.37 24.42 -6.61
CA SER A 497 1.59 25.47 -7.30
C SER A 497 0.14 25.03 -7.49
N ARG A 498 -0.83 25.94 -7.39
CA ARG A 498 -2.26 25.67 -7.62
C ARG A 498 -2.91 26.75 -8.47
N LEU A 499 -3.66 26.35 -9.49
CA LEU A 499 -4.53 27.22 -10.27
C LEU A 499 -5.97 26.74 -10.15
N GLU A 500 -6.86 27.62 -9.68
CA GLU A 500 -8.31 27.40 -9.65
C GLU A 500 -8.97 28.29 -10.72
N LEU A 501 -9.74 27.69 -11.64
CA LEU A 501 -10.44 28.40 -12.72
C LEU A 501 -11.95 28.23 -12.60
N ILE A 502 -12.70 29.30 -12.83
CA ILE A 502 -14.17 29.34 -12.79
C ILE A 502 -14.68 30.20 -13.95
N GLY A 503 -15.84 29.86 -14.50
CA GLY A 503 -16.54 30.68 -15.49
C GLY A 503 -16.47 30.13 -16.92
N GLU A 504 -16.37 31.02 -17.90
CA GLU A 504 -16.40 30.66 -19.32
C GLU A 504 -15.07 31.03 -20.00
N ALA A 505 -14.58 30.21 -20.93
CA ALA A 505 -13.32 30.45 -21.64
C ALA A 505 -13.40 30.00 -23.10
N ASP A 506 -12.79 30.74 -24.02
CA ASP A 506 -12.68 30.30 -25.41
C ASP A 506 -11.63 29.18 -25.51
N VAL A 507 -10.42 29.44 -25.00
CA VAL A 507 -9.32 28.47 -25.01
C VAL A 507 -8.61 28.46 -23.66
N LEU A 508 -8.39 27.26 -23.11
CA LEU A 508 -7.50 27.02 -21.98
C LEU A 508 -6.31 26.17 -22.45
N ASP A 509 -5.10 26.73 -22.46
CA ASP A 509 -3.86 25.98 -22.72
C ASP A 509 -3.01 25.96 -21.45
N ILE A 510 -2.98 24.83 -20.73
CA ILE A 510 -2.29 24.69 -19.45
C ILE A 510 -1.17 23.66 -19.53
N LYS A 511 0.05 24.10 -19.21
CA LYS A 511 1.22 23.23 -19.07
C LYS A 511 1.59 23.12 -17.60
N MET A 512 1.79 21.89 -17.14
CA MET A 512 2.02 21.60 -15.73
C MET A 512 3.24 20.69 -15.58
N ASP A 513 4.15 21.07 -14.68
CA ASP A 513 5.28 20.26 -14.27
C ASP A 513 5.45 20.28 -12.73
N GLY A 514 6.07 19.24 -12.21
CA GLY A 514 6.28 19.05 -10.77
C GLY A 514 4.98 18.80 -10.00
N GLY A 515 4.95 19.24 -8.73
CA GLY A 515 3.81 19.04 -7.83
C GLY A 515 2.64 20.01 -8.06
N ALA A 516 2.46 20.49 -9.29
CA ALA A 516 1.44 21.45 -9.68
C ALA A 516 0.01 20.87 -9.64
N ARG A 517 -0.98 21.71 -9.31
CA ARG A 517 -2.40 21.39 -9.27
C ARG A 517 -3.24 22.35 -10.11
N LEU A 518 -4.17 21.81 -10.88
CA LEU A 518 -5.17 22.55 -11.65
C LEU A 518 -6.55 22.07 -11.23
N GLU A 519 -7.42 23.00 -10.87
CA GLU A 519 -8.80 22.72 -10.45
C GLU A 519 -9.74 23.62 -11.25
N THR A 520 -10.80 23.06 -11.85
CA THR A 520 -11.88 23.85 -12.47
C THR A 520 -13.18 23.63 -11.74
N LYS A 521 -14.00 24.68 -11.61
CA LYS A 521 -15.35 24.62 -11.02
C LYS A 521 -16.39 24.98 -12.07
N ASP A 522 -17.04 23.95 -12.61
CA ASP A 522 -18.10 24.03 -13.63
C ASP A 522 -17.72 24.93 -14.82
N ILE A 523 -16.55 24.67 -15.41
CA ILE A 523 -16.03 25.52 -16.50
C ILE A 523 -16.76 25.23 -17.81
N ARG A 524 -17.04 26.28 -18.59
CA ARG A 524 -17.52 26.13 -19.97
C ARG A 524 -16.46 26.60 -20.93
N ALA A 525 -16.01 25.71 -21.82
CA ALA A 525 -14.95 26.07 -22.76
C ALA A 525 -15.16 25.55 -24.18
N ASP A 526 -14.64 26.30 -25.15
CA ASP A 526 -14.58 25.82 -26.54
C ASP A 526 -13.43 24.83 -26.73
N ARG A 527 -12.23 25.14 -26.19
CA ARG A 527 -11.10 24.22 -26.21
C ARG A 527 -10.34 24.19 -24.89
N ILE A 528 -10.00 22.99 -24.42
CA ILE A 528 -9.10 22.78 -23.28
C ILE A 528 -7.96 21.87 -23.72
N ASP A 529 -6.74 22.42 -23.71
CA ASP A 529 -5.49 21.73 -23.97
C ASP A 529 -4.69 21.65 -22.66
N ILE A 530 -4.35 20.43 -22.21
CA ILE A 530 -3.58 20.20 -20.99
C ILE A 530 -2.38 19.33 -21.29
N ALA A 531 -1.20 19.76 -20.84
CA ALA A 531 0.03 18.95 -20.83
C ALA A 531 0.54 18.82 -19.40
N GLN A 532 0.71 17.59 -18.92
CA GLN A 532 1.11 17.28 -17.54
C GLN A 532 2.35 16.40 -17.49
N SER A 533 3.31 16.80 -16.65
CA SER A 533 4.47 16.00 -16.31
C SER A 533 4.75 15.98 -14.81
N SER A 534 5.60 15.04 -14.39
CA SER A 534 6.28 14.98 -13.09
C SER A 534 5.34 15.00 -11.87
N TRP A 535 4.38 14.08 -11.82
CA TRP A 535 3.42 13.92 -10.71
C TRP A 535 2.43 15.07 -10.49
N SER A 536 2.22 15.91 -11.51
CA SER A 536 1.18 16.94 -11.51
C SER A 536 -0.22 16.34 -11.48
N ARG A 537 -1.18 17.10 -10.96
CA ARG A 537 -2.58 16.66 -10.79
C ARG A 537 -3.57 17.69 -11.33
N SER A 538 -4.58 17.23 -12.06
CA SER A 538 -5.70 18.06 -12.51
C SER A 538 -7.04 17.44 -12.12
N GLU A 539 -7.97 18.29 -11.72
CA GLU A 539 -9.36 17.94 -11.44
C GLU A 539 -10.25 18.92 -12.19
N LEU A 540 -10.96 18.40 -13.19
CA LEU A 540 -11.72 19.21 -14.13
C LEU A 540 -13.20 18.88 -14.03
N THR A 541 -14.01 19.92 -13.93
CA THR A 541 -15.47 19.86 -13.91
C THR A 541 -16.06 20.86 -14.89
N GLY A 542 -17.17 20.51 -15.57
CA GLY A 542 -17.90 21.38 -16.50
C GLY A 542 -18.19 20.77 -17.88
N VAL A 543 -18.18 21.60 -18.91
CA VAL A 543 -18.49 21.23 -20.31
C VAL A 543 -17.48 21.83 -21.28
N VAL A 544 -16.99 21.03 -22.23
CA VAL A 544 -16.04 21.47 -23.25
C VAL A 544 -16.37 20.90 -24.63
N ARG A 545 -16.17 21.69 -25.70
CA ARG A 545 -16.33 21.19 -27.08
C ARG A 545 -15.14 20.32 -27.52
N GLU A 546 -13.91 20.81 -27.35
CA GLU A 546 -12.70 20.06 -27.69
C GLU A 546 -11.77 19.93 -26.48
N PHE A 547 -11.53 18.70 -26.02
CA PHE A 547 -10.64 18.40 -24.91
C PHE A 547 -9.43 17.61 -25.39
N LYS A 548 -8.23 18.08 -25.04
CA LYS A 548 -6.98 17.40 -25.28
C LYS A 548 -6.14 17.31 -24.01
N ALA A 549 -5.68 16.12 -23.68
CA ALA A 549 -4.79 15.87 -22.55
C ALA A 549 -3.59 15.01 -22.95
N ASP A 550 -2.37 15.49 -22.65
CA ASP A 550 -1.12 14.76 -22.77
C ASP A 550 -0.50 14.59 -21.36
N LEU A 551 -0.28 13.36 -20.89
CA LEU A 551 0.21 13.03 -19.55
C LEU A 551 1.48 12.17 -19.59
N GLU A 552 2.49 12.55 -18.81
CA GLU A 552 3.77 11.85 -18.67
C GLU A 552 4.23 11.78 -17.20
N ASN A 553 5.20 10.89 -16.89
CA ASN A 553 5.91 10.87 -15.61
C ASN A 553 5.01 10.78 -14.34
N GLY A 554 3.95 9.98 -14.37
CA GLY A 554 3.13 9.68 -13.19
C GLY A 554 2.08 10.74 -12.84
N SER A 555 1.73 11.60 -13.81
CA SER A 555 0.68 12.60 -13.67
C SER A 555 -0.71 11.98 -13.53
N ARG A 556 -1.64 12.72 -12.92
CA ARG A 556 -3.03 12.30 -12.72
C ARG A 556 -4.02 13.33 -13.24
N LEU A 557 -4.96 12.89 -14.06
CA LEU A 557 -6.09 13.68 -14.56
C LEU A 557 -7.40 13.04 -14.09
N SER A 558 -8.22 13.82 -13.38
CA SER A 558 -9.62 13.50 -13.07
C SER A 558 -10.53 14.43 -13.86
N ALA A 559 -11.22 13.90 -14.87
CA ALA A 559 -12.13 14.64 -15.74
C ALA A 559 -13.45 13.88 -16.00
N PHE A 560 -13.88 13.02 -15.07
CA PHE A 560 -15.20 12.37 -15.16
C PHE A 560 -16.39 13.31 -14.95
N ALA A 561 -16.15 14.47 -14.36
CA ALA A 561 -17.13 15.54 -14.19
C ALA A 561 -17.01 16.64 -15.27
N LEU A 562 -16.12 16.45 -16.27
CA LEU A 562 -15.97 17.34 -17.42
C LEU A 562 -16.48 16.62 -18.67
N SER A 563 -17.67 16.97 -19.15
CA SER A 563 -18.19 16.38 -20.39
C SER A 563 -17.53 17.02 -21.61
N ALA A 564 -16.89 16.20 -22.46
CA ALA A 564 -16.24 16.65 -23.68
C ALA A 564 -16.95 16.11 -24.93
N ASP A 565 -17.36 17.00 -25.84
CA ASP A 565 -17.95 16.59 -27.12
C ASP A 565 -16.95 15.78 -27.95
N LYS A 566 -15.73 16.32 -28.10
CA LYS A 566 -14.57 15.62 -28.66
C LYS A 566 -13.45 15.55 -27.64
N ALA A 567 -13.00 14.35 -27.33
CA ALA A 567 -11.93 14.13 -26.36
C ALA A 567 -10.75 13.38 -26.98
N ARG A 568 -9.54 13.84 -26.67
CA ARG A 568 -8.29 13.21 -27.03
C ARG A 568 -7.39 13.09 -25.81
N THR A 569 -6.92 11.88 -25.53
CA THR A 569 -6.06 11.64 -24.37
C THR A 569 -4.87 10.78 -24.74
N ARG A 570 -3.68 11.24 -24.36
CA ARG A 570 -2.44 10.47 -24.42
C ARG A 570 -1.85 10.35 -23.03
N ALA A 571 -1.54 9.14 -22.61
CA ALA A 571 -0.91 8.87 -21.32
C ALA A 571 0.28 7.92 -21.49
N SER A 572 1.41 8.22 -20.85
CA SER A 572 2.62 7.38 -20.82
C SER A 572 3.17 7.19 -19.40
N ASP A 573 4.22 6.39 -19.27
CA ASP A 573 4.88 6.03 -18.01
C ASP A 573 3.93 5.36 -17.01
N TYR A 574 3.66 6.00 -15.87
CA TYR A 574 2.80 5.52 -14.78
C TYR A 574 1.58 6.45 -14.57
N SER A 575 1.23 7.20 -15.62
CA SER A 575 0.19 8.24 -15.55
C SER A 575 -1.21 7.64 -15.55
N ARG A 576 -2.17 8.33 -14.90
CA ARG A 576 -3.57 7.92 -14.87
C ARG A 576 -4.48 9.04 -15.37
N ALA A 577 -5.40 8.71 -16.27
CA ALA A 577 -6.40 9.66 -16.78
C ALA A 577 -7.82 9.08 -16.70
N GLU A 578 -8.74 9.86 -16.15
CA GLU A 578 -10.18 9.60 -16.10
C GLU A 578 -10.88 10.64 -16.98
N VAL A 579 -11.60 10.23 -18.03
CA VAL A 579 -12.10 11.15 -19.08
C VAL A 579 -13.54 10.83 -19.46
N TRP A 580 -14.36 11.86 -19.71
CA TRP A 580 -15.74 11.69 -20.21
C TRP A 580 -15.89 12.22 -21.63
N GLY A 581 -16.07 11.31 -22.60
CA GLY A 581 -16.35 11.64 -23.99
C GLY A 581 -17.83 11.46 -24.35
N VAL A 582 -18.38 12.38 -25.16
CA VAL A 582 -19.78 12.36 -25.59
C VAL A 582 -19.92 11.91 -27.04
N SER A 583 -19.34 12.64 -28.01
CA SER A 583 -19.51 12.33 -29.43
C SER A 583 -18.36 11.52 -30.00
N SER A 584 -17.11 11.91 -29.72
CA SER A 584 -15.94 11.20 -30.24
C SER A 584 -14.78 11.14 -29.26
N LEU A 585 -14.05 10.02 -29.28
CA LEU A 585 -12.96 9.77 -28.34
C LEU A 585 -11.73 9.15 -29.03
N GLU A 586 -10.56 9.74 -28.77
CA GLU A 586 -9.24 9.24 -29.16
C GLU A 586 -8.40 8.96 -27.90
N ILE A 587 -7.97 7.71 -27.70
CA ILE A 587 -7.12 7.31 -26.57
C ILE A 587 -5.85 6.60 -27.05
N ILE A 588 -4.71 7.07 -26.54
CA ILE A 588 -3.40 6.41 -26.69
C ILE A 588 -2.80 6.23 -25.29
N SER A 589 -2.59 4.98 -24.88
CA SER A 589 -1.95 4.62 -23.61
C SER A 589 -0.65 3.87 -23.89
N ARG A 590 0.43 4.18 -23.15
CA ARG A 590 1.78 3.61 -23.31
C ARG A 590 2.40 3.21 -21.97
N ASP A 591 3.45 2.39 -22.02
CA ASP A 591 4.23 1.94 -20.86
C ASP A 591 3.39 1.20 -19.81
N GLN A 592 3.09 1.83 -18.66
CA GLN A 592 2.24 1.34 -17.58
C GLN A 592 1.08 2.31 -17.28
N ALA A 593 0.76 3.21 -18.21
CA ALA A 593 -0.29 4.19 -18.04
C ALA A 593 -1.68 3.54 -18.05
N GLU A 594 -2.61 4.20 -17.38
CA GLU A 594 -3.99 3.75 -17.24
C GLU A 594 -4.95 4.87 -17.68
N VAL A 595 -5.80 4.58 -18.66
CA VAL A 595 -6.86 5.50 -19.09
C VAL A 595 -8.20 4.85 -18.86
N ILE A 596 -9.07 5.50 -18.09
CA ILE A 596 -10.44 5.08 -17.84
C ILE A 596 -11.37 6.10 -18.48
N TYR A 597 -12.29 5.66 -19.33
CA TYR A 597 -13.25 6.55 -19.98
C TYR A 597 -14.69 6.20 -19.61
N ARG A 598 -15.56 7.20 -19.57
CA ARG A 598 -17.02 7.03 -19.42
C ARG A 598 -17.77 7.68 -20.59
N GLY A 599 -19.03 7.29 -20.76
CA GLY A 599 -19.91 7.75 -21.84
C GLY A 599 -19.97 6.76 -23.01
N GLN A 600 -20.75 7.10 -24.04
CA GLN A 600 -20.92 6.29 -25.25
C GLN A 600 -20.45 7.01 -26.54
N PRO A 601 -19.17 7.45 -26.62
CA PRO A 601 -18.66 8.14 -27.80
C PRO A 601 -18.33 7.19 -28.95
N GLU A 602 -18.29 7.72 -30.17
CA GLU A 602 -17.65 7.05 -31.30
C GLU A 602 -16.13 6.97 -31.06
N ILE A 603 -15.61 5.77 -30.89
CA ILE A 603 -14.18 5.54 -30.68
C ILE A 603 -13.44 5.64 -32.01
N ILE A 604 -12.74 6.75 -32.23
CA ILE A 604 -11.94 6.97 -33.44
C ILE A 604 -10.59 6.22 -33.33
N ILE A 605 -9.93 6.32 -32.17
CA ILE A 605 -8.65 5.68 -31.90
C ILE A 605 -8.67 5.11 -30.49
N LYS A 606 -8.34 3.82 -30.34
CA LYS A 606 -8.09 3.17 -29.05
C LYS A 606 -6.84 2.31 -29.17
N LYS A 607 -5.72 2.80 -28.64
CA LYS A 607 -4.41 2.14 -28.74
C LYS A 607 -3.76 2.01 -27.37
N ALA A 608 -3.62 0.78 -26.88
CA ALA A 608 -2.80 0.44 -25.73
C ALA A 608 -1.49 -0.19 -26.20
N GLU A 609 -0.36 0.36 -25.76
CA GLU A 609 0.99 -0.15 -26.04
C GLU A 609 1.64 -0.66 -24.74
N ASP A 610 2.60 -1.58 -24.85
CA ASP A 610 3.34 -2.17 -23.73
C ASP A 610 2.45 -2.82 -22.65
N ALA A 611 2.59 -2.43 -21.38
CA ALA A 611 1.81 -2.94 -20.26
C ALA A 611 0.68 -1.97 -19.83
N SER A 612 0.32 -1.01 -20.69
CA SER A 612 -0.70 0.00 -20.42
C SER A 612 -2.11 -0.57 -20.49
N ARG A 613 -3.06 0.12 -19.87
CA ARG A 613 -4.47 -0.30 -19.80
C ARG A 613 -5.41 0.82 -20.26
N ILE A 614 -6.47 0.41 -20.96
CA ILE A 614 -7.59 1.28 -21.33
C ILE A 614 -8.89 0.57 -20.94
N ASP A 615 -9.56 1.08 -19.91
CA ASP A 615 -10.79 0.51 -19.38
C ASP A 615 -11.98 1.45 -19.65
N GLU A 616 -13.14 0.86 -19.87
CA GLU A 616 -14.42 1.57 -19.86
C GLU A 616 -14.97 1.56 -18.44
N TRP A 617 -15.46 2.71 -17.98
CA TRP A 617 -16.17 2.79 -16.72
C TRP A 617 -17.56 2.19 -16.88
N GLU A 618 -17.74 0.97 -16.42
CA GLU A 618 -19.06 0.35 -16.30
C GLU A 618 -19.78 0.95 -15.09
N ASP A 619 -20.83 1.73 -15.36
CA ASP A 619 -21.72 2.27 -14.35
C ASP A 619 -22.56 1.13 -13.78
N ASN A 620 -21.99 0.38 -12.83
CA ASN A 620 -22.76 -0.53 -11.98
C ASN A 620 -23.64 0.33 -11.06
N SER A 621 -24.76 0.78 -11.62
CA SER A 621 -25.91 1.34 -10.92
C SER A 621 -26.61 0.23 -10.13
N ASP A 622 -25.95 -0.23 -9.07
CA ASP A 622 -26.54 -0.94 -7.93
C ASP A 622 -26.29 -0.12 -6.65
N TRP A 623 -26.45 1.20 -6.77
CA TRP A 623 -26.67 2.13 -5.67
C TRP A 623 -28.00 2.83 -5.92
N PRO A 624 -28.90 2.88 -4.94
CA PRO A 624 -30.28 3.31 -5.15
C PRO A 624 -30.30 4.75 -5.65
N GLU A 625 -31.13 4.96 -6.68
CA GLU A 625 -31.46 6.28 -7.23
C GLU A 625 -31.84 7.24 -6.11
N GLU A 626 -31.49 8.52 -6.30
CA GLU A 626 -31.97 9.63 -5.49
C GLU A 626 -33.49 9.57 -5.37
N GLU A 627 -34.00 9.11 -4.23
CA GLU A 627 -35.41 9.33 -3.88
C GLU A 627 -35.61 10.83 -3.69
N GLU A 628 -36.40 11.42 -4.59
CA GLU A 628 -37.07 12.70 -4.35
C GLU A 628 -37.72 12.66 -2.98
N PHE A 629 -37.22 13.46 -2.05
CA PHE A 629 -37.87 13.68 -0.76
C PHE A 629 -39.19 14.43 -1.00
N GLU A 630 -40.29 13.68 -1.12
CA GLU A 630 -41.63 14.22 -0.91
C GLU A 630 -41.74 14.70 0.54
N THR A 631 -42.01 15.99 0.67
CA THR A 631 -42.18 16.69 1.95
C THR A 631 -43.63 16.53 2.41
N ASP A 632 -44.01 15.36 2.94
CA ASP A 632 -45.33 15.24 3.58
C ASP A 632 -45.46 14.26 4.76
N ASP A 633 -44.37 13.63 5.22
CA ASP A 633 -44.40 12.80 6.43
C ASP A 633 -43.25 13.15 7.40
N MET A 634 -43.41 14.27 8.11
CA MET A 634 -42.72 14.50 9.39
C MET A 634 -43.65 14.09 10.54
N PRO A 635 -43.24 13.20 11.46
CA PRO A 635 -43.98 12.97 12.69
C PRO A 635 -43.82 14.16 13.65
N ASP A 636 -44.90 14.47 14.39
CA ASP A 636 -44.97 15.57 15.36
C ASP A 636 -43.79 15.59 16.35
N GLU A 637 -43.34 16.80 16.70
CA GLU A 637 -42.19 17.12 17.59
C GLU A 637 -42.22 16.50 19.02
N ALA A 638 -43.23 15.70 19.36
CA ALA A 638 -43.42 15.15 20.69
C ALA A 638 -42.70 13.80 20.95
N GLU A 639 -42.13 13.15 19.93
CA GLU A 639 -41.38 11.89 20.06
C GLU A 639 -39.89 11.98 19.69
N MET A 640 -39.30 13.19 19.70
CA MET A 640 -37.84 13.33 19.58
C MET A 640 -37.14 12.98 20.89
N ILE A 641 -36.35 11.90 20.85
CA ILE A 641 -35.40 11.49 21.89
C ILE A 641 -34.45 12.68 22.16
N PRO A 642 -34.21 13.08 23.43
CA PRO A 642 -33.31 14.18 23.73
C PRO A 642 -31.89 13.86 23.23
N PRO A 643 -31.11 14.88 22.80
CA PRO A 643 -29.79 14.66 22.25
C PRO A 643 -28.88 13.95 23.26
N PRO A 644 -28.01 13.04 22.80
CA PRO A 644 -27.10 12.34 23.69
C PRO A 644 -26.18 13.34 24.39
N ALA A 645 -25.87 13.07 25.66
CA ALA A 645 -24.93 13.85 26.45
C ALA A 645 -23.58 13.99 25.71
N PRO A 646 -22.89 15.14 25.86
CA PRO A 646 -21.63 15.39 25.17
C PRO A 646 -20.61 14.29 25.43
N ILE A 647 -20.03 13.78 24.35
CA ILE A 647 -19.04 12.71 24.33
C ILE A 647 -17.75 13.22 25.01
N GLU A 648 -17.33 12.58 26.09
CA GLU A 648 -16.02 12.81 26.71
C GLU A 648 -14.89 12.43 25.71
N PRO A 649 -13.81 13.22 25.62
CA PRO A 649 -12.72 12.92 24.71
C PRO A 649 -12.00 11.62 25.08
N TYR A 650 -11.94 10.72 24.10
CA TYR A 650 -11.26 9.42 24.14
C TYR A 650 -9.75 9.59 24.38
N LEU A 651 -9.29 9.19 25.58
CA LEU A 651 -7.88 8.96 25.87
C LEU A 651 -7.49 7.57 25.34
N PRO A 652 -6.45 7.43 24.49
CA PRO A 652 -5.98 6.12 24.09
C PRO A 652 -5.32 5.40 25.28
N GLU A 653 -5.87 4.25 25.66
CA GLU A 653 -5.16 3.24 26.45
C GLU A 653 -3.99 2.71 25.61
N VAL A 654 -2.80 3.24 25.86
CA VAL A 654 -1.57 2.53 25.53
C VAL A 654 -1.39 1.47 26.61
N THR A 655 -1.78 0.25 26.27
CA THR A 655 -1.27 -0.93 26.96
C THR A 655 0.26 -0.89 26.91
N ALA A 656 0.84 -1.01 28.10
CA ALA A 656 2.27 -1.00 28.34
C ALA A 656 3.03 -2.01 27.46
N PRO A 657 4.27 -1.69 27.08
CA PRO A 657 5.21 -2.64 26.48
C PRO A 657 5.68 -3.74 27.46
#